data_AF-A0A959U0B9-F1
#
_entry.id   AF-A0A959U0B9-F1
#
_cell.length_a   1.000
_cell.length_b   1.000
_cell.length_c   1.000
_cell.angle_alpha   90.00
_cell.angle_beta   90.00
_cell.angle_gamma   90.00
#
_symmetry.space_group_name_H-M   'P 1'
#
loop_
_entity.id
_entity.type
_entity.pdbx_description
1 polymer ?
#
loop_
_entity_poly.entity_id
_entity_poly.type
_entity_poly.pdbx_seq_one_letter_code
_entity_poly.pdbx_strand_id
1 'polypeptide(L)'
;MPAVTSAQYALYDAIRLAEMVSEHDQAQREKSVLEGELHTMQHQVSLDSSTAERMKGRGVSPSLTETYHVTQHLKALNGLETELEQFKVRREAAGNSAGSILAPYLINAGGVGLIDVNALTVSLSRNPYLSVYPDLRDVAEKASRPEFMSTKSLGLGAAGRTNVSTVAVGLTDFLIERAKTELNTAFFRRFEEVLKDPKFRDLRTLFPETVGLLQVIGNQLYNYDAFLNSLRAAFDRDLGALLVHARDVVEDRKNKIDLKPGLYPGLMLLLNAAVDVEQGTLPGDVLHALAIDPHADQLMSQVPKATNWIGGLRGAALISESLRAPAGSSMYWLPEQEIRKLMDPTVLRIYLGLLYERSKSPDFAAAGINLTSALTICSGRSVGPGDVPFKELLAQLGACYATAQPKLEQMRTYVLSLSASFQRLQERVHQVVEVKEDVKTMTGTSSADKRKLVFEAYHELVTSFVDLLEEGGKITELLDVDITLPGQYQELLKMVRLVNDLAASVAYKQYGLGVTQLAQLTEAATRMAALGPNATAADTVDGTIQRILKYGTFMAALAEADSPDAAKSAIEAAALPPGSYSIKRESRFSVALNGYVGAFCGHEVIDGADNKTFINNPSLTAPVGISCSWGNLRASDKRPNSLGLMVSLLDLGTIASFRLSDTTTQVVPSISLESLVSPGIFFEWGIGGTPLTLGAGVQGGPTLRKVTSEGVELGDAYVRCGLTLKVDIPIVHFVAVPGKKMKRR
;
A
#
# COMPACT_ATOMS: atom_id res chain seq x y z
N MET A 1 -13.04 -17.04 21.54
CA MET A 1 -11.96 -17.44 20.61
C MET A 1 -12.14 -18.92 20.30
N PRO A 2 -12.41 -19.32 19.04
CA PRO A 2 -12.32 -20.71 18.64
C PRO A 2 -10.84 -21.08 18.48
N ALA A 3 -10.41 -22.16 19.15
CA ALA A 3 -9.02 -22.64 19.05
C ALA A 3 -8.84 -23.48 17.78
N VAL A 4 -8.28 -22.87 16.72
CA VAL A 4 -7.88 -23.54 15.46
C VAL A 4 -6.51 -23.02 14.98
N THR A 5 -5.60 -22.71 15.90
CA THR A 5 -4.33 -22.01 15.62
C THR A 5 -3.09 -22.90 15.57
N SER A 6 -3.20 -24.21 15.80
CA SER A 6 -2.05 -25.04 16.17
C SER A 6 -1.38 -25.81 15.03
N ALA A 7 -1.86 -25.75 13.78
CA ALA A 7 -1.25 -26.44 12.62
C ALA A 7 -0.25 -25.59 11.81
N GLN A 8 0.12 -24.41 12.34
CA GLN A 8 0.95 -23.41 11.65
C GLN A 8 2.46 -23.56 11.89
N TYR A 9 2.96 -24.72 12.31
CA TYR A 9 4.37 -24.91 12.68
C TYR A 9 5.01 -26.16 12.05
N ALA A 10 4.51 -26.60 10.90
CA ALA A 10 4.73 -27.96 10.42
C ALA A 10 6.19 -28.32 10.16
N LEU A 11 7.06 -27.37 9.77
CA LEU A 11 8.49 -27.63 9.69
C LEU A 11 9.14 -27.75 11.07
N TYR A 12 8.85 -26.82 11.99
CA TYR A 12 9.36 -26.87 13.36
C TYR A 12 8.97 -28.17 14.05
N ASP A 13 7.72 -28.59 13.87
CA ASP A 13 7.18 -29.85 14.39
C ASP A 13 7.79 -31.07 13.68
N ALA A 14 8.02 -31.02 12.36
CA ALA A 14 8.71 -32.09 11.64
C ALA A 14 10.18 -32.28 12.07
N ILE A 15 10.90 -31.19 12.35
CA ILE A 15 12.26 -31.22 12.88
C ILE A 15 12.27 -31.94 14.23
N ARG A 16 11.41 -31.52 15.17
CA ARG A 16 11.30 -32.15 16.49
C ARG A 16 10.88 -33.62 16.40
N LEU A 17 9.94 -33.96 15.53
CA LEU A 17 9.54 -35.35 15.32
C LEU A 17 10.66 -36.19 14.70
N ALA A 18 11.48 -35.64 13.79
CA ALA A 18 12.64 -36.33 13.23
C ALA A 18 13.74 -36.56 14.26
N GLU A 19 14.01 -35.56 15.12
CA GLU A 19 14.91 -35.69 16.27
C GLU A 19 14.44 -36.82 17.19
N MET A 20 13.15 -36.85 17.53
CA MET A 20 12.55 -37.91 18.37
C MET A 20 12.57 -39.30 17.72
N VAL A 21 12.40 -39.41 16.39
CA VAL A 21 12.57 -40.68 15.66
C VAL A 21 14.03 -41.13 15.69
N SER A 22 14.98 -40.22 15.53
CA SER A 22 16.42 -40.52 15.60
C SER A 22 16.84 -41.01 17.00
N GLU A 23 16.38 -40.31 18.05
CA GLU A 23 16.56 -40.73 19.45
C GLU A 23 15.92 -42.09 19.71
N HIS A 24 14.73 -42.36 19.15
CA HIS A 24 14.07 -43.66 19.30
C HIS A 24 14.83 -44.80 18.61
N ASP A 25 15.28 -44.60 17.36
CA ASP A 25 16.09 -45.58 16.64
C ASP A 25 17.42 -45.87 17.34
N GLN A 26 18.05 -44.85 17.95
CA GLN A 26 19.22 -45.05 18.79
C GLN A 26 18.86 -45.87 20.04
N ALA A 27 17.82 -45.46 20.77
CA ALA A 27 17.42 -46.11 22.01
C ALA A 27 16.95 -47.57 21.80
N GLN A 28 16.32 -47.91 20.66
CA GLN A 28 15.97 -49.30 20.32
C GLN A 28 17.20 -50.16 20.00
N ARG A 29 18.26 -49.57 19.44
CA ARG A 29 19.55 -50.24 19.26
C ARG A 29 20.24 -50.49 20.61
N GLU A 30 20.25 -49.49 21.49
CA GLU A 30 20.74 -49.62 22.87
C GLU A 30 19.94 -50.70 23.64
N LYS A 31 18.61 -50.68 23.54
CA LYS A 31 17.72 -51.71 24.12
C LYS A 31 18.04 -53.12 23.61
N SER A 32 18.23 -53.29 22.31
CA SER A 32 18.57 -54.59 21.70
C SER A 32 19.91 -55.13 22.21
N VAL A 33 20.90 -54.25 22.39
CA VAL A 33 22.18 -54.60 23.04
C VAL A 33 21.96 -55.00 24.50
N LEU A 34 21.24 -54.18 25.29
CA LEU A 34 20.94 -54.47 26.70
C LEU A 34 20.14 -55.76 26.88
N GLU A 35 19.18 -56.08 26.02
CA GLU A 35 18.44 -57.35 26.04
C GLU A 35 19.35 -58.55 25.70
N GLY A 36 20.30 -58.39 24.79
CA GLY A 36 21.32 -59.39 24.49
C GLY A 36 22.32 -59.62 25.64
N GLU A 37 22.76 -58.55 26.28
CA GLU A 37 23.63 -58.59 27.46
C GLU A 37 22.90 -59.19 28.66
N LEU A 38 21.64 -58.82 28.89
CA LEU A 38 20.77 -59.37 29.93
C LEU A 38 20.57 -60.86 29.74
N HIS A 39 20.22 -61.32 28.53
CA HIS A 39 20.07 -62.74 28.22
C HIS A 39 21.38 -63.51 28.44
N THR A 40 22.52 -62.92 28.05
CA THR A 40 23.85 -63.51 28.27
C THR A 40 24.18 -63.61 29.78
N MET A 41 23.85 -62.58 30.56
CA MET A 41 24.05 -62.58 32.01
C MET A 41 23.12 -63.54 32.74
N GLN A 42 21.84 -63.62 32.36
CA GLN A 42 20.90 -64.60 32.92
C GLN A 42 21.37 -66.03 32.67
N HIS A 43 21.89 -66.32 31.47
CA HIS A 43 22.49 -67.61 31.16
C HIS A 43 23.73 -67.90 32.01
N GLN A 44 24.64 -66.93 32.18
CA GLN A 44 25.83 -67.09 33.02
C GLN A 44 25.49 -67.28 34.51
N VAL A 45 24.56 -66.48 35.07
CA VAL A 45 24.06 -66.63 36.44
C VAL A 45 23.43 -68.02 36.65
N SER A 46 22.70 -68.53 35.66
CA SER A 46 22.13 -69.89 35.68
C SER A 46 23.22 -70.98 35.64
N LEU A 47 24.25 -70.83 34.81
CA LEU A 47 25.41 -71.73 34.77
C LEU A 47 26.16 -71.75 36.11
N ASP A 48 26.47 -70.57 36.66
CA ASP A 48 27.21 -70.46 37.93
C ASP A 48 26.38 -71.01 39.10
N SER A 49 25.08 -70.72 39.14
CA SER A 49 24.16 -71.24 40.16
C SER A 49 24.02 -72.76 40.07
N SER A 50 23.81 -73.32 38.88
CA SER A 50 23.73 -74.77 38.69
C SER A 50 25.05 -75.49 39.00
N THR A 51 26.18 -74.82 38.81
CA THR A 51 27.51 -75.32 39.22
C THR A 51 27.65 -75.33 40.74
N ALA A 52 27.25 -74.25 41.42
CA ALA A 52 27.24 -74.18 42.88
C ALA A 52 26.28 -75.20 43.52
N GLU A 53 25.12 -75.48 42.91
CA GLU A 53 24.21 -76.54 43.33
C GLU A 53 24.79 -77.95 43.13
N ARG A 54 25.44 -78.20 41.99
CA ARG A 54 26.15 -79.47 41.73
C ARG A 54 27.30 -79.72 42.71
N MET A 55 27.99 -78.66 43.16
CA MET A 55 29.00 -78.77 44.21
C MET A 55 28.39 -79.13 45.57
N LYS A 56 27.32 -78.43 45.98
CA LYS A 56 26.56 -78.76 47.21
C LYS A 56 26.05 -80.20 47.17
N GLY A 57 25.49 -80.66 46.05
CA GLY A 57 25.02 -82.03 45.86
C GLY A 57 26.12 -83.10 45.89
N ARG A 58 27.39 -82.71 45.77
CA ARG A 58 28.58 -83.58 45.93
C ARG A 58 29.25 -83.44 47.30
N GLY A 59 28.66 -82.69 48.24
CA GLY A 59 29.24 -82.44 49.56
C GLY A 59 30.42 -81.47 49.56
N VAL A 60 30.63 -80.72 48.47
CA VAL A 60 31.71 -79.74 48.33
C VAL A 60 31.13 -78.34 48.52
N SER A 61 31.64 -77.58 49.48
CA SER A 61 31.30 -76.16 49.65
C SER A 61 31.87 -75.35 48.48
N PRO A 62 31.07 -74.48 47.82
CA PRO A 62 31.60 -73.54 46.83
C PRO A 62 32.72 -72.68 47.40
N SER A 63 33.70 -72.35 46.57
CA SER A 63 34.79 -71.46 46.97
C SER A 63 34.30 -70.02 47.21
N LEU A 64 35.11 -69.26 47.97
CA LEU A 64 34.90 -67.81 48.12
C LEU A 64 34.89 -67.10 46.76
N THR A 65 35.72 -67.55 45.82
CA THR A 65 35.82 -67.03 44.45
C THR A 65 34.53 -67.25 43.67
N GLU A 66 33.95 -68.45 43.68
CA GLU A 66 32.69 -68.75 42.99
C GLU A 66 31.50 -67.99 43.60
N THR A 67 31.45 -67.90 44.93
CA THR A 67 30.43 -67.12 45.65
C THR A 67 30.54 -65.62 45.30
N TYR A 68 31.76 -65.11 45.15
CA TYR A 68 32.02 -63.74 44.71
C TYR A 68 31.58 -63.52 43.25
N HIS A 69 31.88 -64.44 42.32
CA HIS A 69 31.44 -64.34 40.92
C HIS A 69 29.91 -64.31 40.80
N VAL A 70 29.18 -65.23 41.44
CA VAL A 70 27.70 -65.21 41.47
C VAL A 70 27.18 -63.87 42.00
N THR A 71 27.79 -63.35 43.07
CA THR A 71 27.38 -62.05 43.66
C THR A 71 27.63 -60.87 42.73
N GLN A 72 28.73 -60.88 41.96
CA GLN A 72 29.02 -59.82 40.98
C GLN A 72 28.11 -59.91 39.74
N HIS A 73 27.85 -61.12 39.24
CA HIS A 73 26.94 -61.33 38.11
C HIS A 73 25.49 -60.95 38.47
N LEU A 74 25.03 -61.22 39.70
CA LEU A 74 23.73 -60.75 40.19
C LEU A 74 23.64 -59.22 40.32
N LYS A 75 24.75 -58.54 40.69
CA LYS A 75 24.80 -57.06 40.71
C LYS A 75 24.74 -56.47 39.30
N ALA A 76 25.47 -57.07 38.35
CA ALA A 76 25.43 -56.67 36.95
C ALA A 76 24.01 -56.87 36.36
N LEU A 77 23.37 -58.00 36.66
CA LEU A 77 22.00 -58.31 36.25
C LEU A 77 21.00 -57.24 36.73
N ASN A 78 21.01 -56.91 38.03
CA ASN A 78 20.13 -55.86 38.58
C ASN A 78 20.41 -54.48 37.98
N GLY A 79 21.66 -54.20 37.57
CA GLY A 79 22.02 -52.97 36.86
C GLY A 79 21.35 -52.89 35.49
N LEU A 80 21.50 -53.94 34.67
CA LEU A 80 20.87 -54.06 33.35
C LEU A 80 19.33 -53.99 33.42
N GLU A 81 18.71 -54.63 34.40
CA GLU A 81 17.26 -54.55 34.61
C GLU A 81 16.81 -53.12 34.99
N THR A 82 17.61 -52.38 35.76
CA THR A 82 17.32 -50.99 36.14
C THR A 82 17.44 -50.05 34.93
N GLU A 83 18.44 -50.23 34.07
CA GLU A 83 18.59 -49.46 32.84
C GLU A 83 17.45 -49.73 31.84
N LEU A 84 16.98 -50.98 31.75
CA LEU A 84 15.84 -51.36 30.92
C LEU A 84 14.51 -50.76 31.40
N GLU A 85 14.32 -50.55 32.71
CA GLU A 85 13.18 -49.80 33.25
C GLU A 85 13.29 -48.29 32.98
N GLN A 86 14.48 -47.70 33.13
CA GLN A 86 14.69 -46.28 32.78
C GLN A 86 14.42 -46.02 31.29
N PHE A 87 14.77 -46.97 30.41
CA PHE A 87 14.43 -46.93 28.99
C PHE A 87 12.91 -46.86 28.77
N LYS A 88 12.09 -47.65 29.49
CA LYS A 88 10.62 -47.60 29.37
C LYS A 88 10.07 -46.22 29.74
N VAL A 89 10.55 -45.63 30.82
CA VAL A 89 10.12 -44.29 31.27
C VAL A 89 10.49 -43.21 30.23
N ARG A 90 11.68 -43.27 29.64
CA ARG A 90 12.08 -42.36 28.55
C ARG A 90 11.19 -42.53 27.31
N ARG A 91 10.85 -43.78 26.95
CA ARG A 91 9.93 -44.09 25.84
C ARG A 91 8.53 -43.49 26.08
N GLU A 92 7.98 -43.57 27.29
CA GLU A 92 6.67 -42.98 27.61
C GLU A 92 6.69 -41.43 27.54
N ALA A 93 7.78 -40.78 27.97
CA ALA A 93 7.93 -39.33 27.88
C ALA A 93 8.03 -38.83 26.42
N ALA A 94 8.75 -39.56 25.56
CA ALA A 94 8.76 -39.31 24.12
C ALA A 94 7.37 -39.52 23.49
N GLY A 95 6.67 -40.57 23.90
CA GLY A 95 5.24 -40.84 23.61
C GLY A 95 4.37 -39.59 23.69
N ASN A 96 4.24 -39.09 24.91
CA ASN A 96 3.36 -37.96 25.23
C ASN A 96 3.74 -36.67 24.47
N SER A 97 5.04 -36.48 24.22
CA SER A 97 5.56 -35.29 23.52
C SER A 97 5.15 -35.27 22.05
N ALA A 98 5.32 -36.37 21.30
CA ALA A 98 5.00 -36.42 19.88
C ALA A 98 3.47 -36.51 19.63
N GLY A 99 2.71 -37.15 20.52
CA GLY A 99 1.25 -37.06 20.50
C GLY A 99 0.74 -35.61 20.61
N SER A 100 1.37 -34.78 21.45
CA SER A 100 1.02 -33.36 21.60
C SER A 100 1.35 -32.51 20.36
N ILE A 101 2.41 -32.88 19.62
CA ILE A 101 2.84 -32.21 18.37
C ILE A 101 1.92 -32.59 17.19
N LEU A 102 1.44 -33.83 17.15
CA LEU A 102 0.63 -34.33 16.02
C LEU A 102 -0.87 -34.00 16.11
N ALA A 103 -1.41 -33.86 17.33
CA ALA A 103 -2.84 -33.60 17.55
C ALA A 103 -3.43 -32.39 16.77
N PRO A 104 -2.72 -31.25 16.60
CA PRO A 104 -3.16 -30.13 15.77
C PRO A 104 -3.48 -30.44 14.31
N TYR A 105 -2.79 -31.41 13.72
CA TYR A 105 -2.83 -31.67 12.28
C TYR A 105 -3.98 -32.58 11.86
N LEU A 106 -4.49 -33.41 12.78
CA LEU A 106 -5.28 -34.59 12.47
C LEU A 106 -6.80 -34.39 12.68
N ILE A 107 -7.27 -33.14 12.60
CA ILE A 107 -8.67 -32.76 12.89
C ILE A 107 -9.61 -33.24 11.77
N ASN A 108 -10.22 -34.41 11.97
CA ASN A 108 -11.43 -34.83 11.26
C ASN A 108 -12.41 -35.63 12.14
N ALA A 109 -12.32 -35.43 13.46
CA ALA A 109 -13.34 -35.82 14.44
C ALA A 109 -14.06 -34.55 14.94
N GLY A 110 -15.35 -34.66 15.22
CA GLY A 110 -16.22 -33.52 15.56
C GLY A 110 -15.72 -32.71 16.77
N GLY A 111 -16.01 -31.41 16.78
CA GLY A 111 -15.39 -30.47 17.70
C GLY A 111 -15.72 -30.67 19.19
N VAL A 112 -14.83 -30.09 20.01
CA VAL A 112 -14.89 -29.94 21.47
C VAL A 112 -14.61 -31.20 22.30
N GLY A 113 -13.42 -31.22 22.90
CA GLY A 113 -13.14 -31.95 24.14
C GLY A 113 -12.56 -33.36 23.98
N LEU A 114 -11.33 -33.53 24.51
CA LEU A 114 -10.52 -34.76 24.50
C LEU A 114 -10.03 -35.19 23.11
N ILE A 115 -8.78 -35.66 23.05
CA ILE A 115 -8.19 -36.23 21.84
C ILE A 115 -8.76 -37.63 21.68
N ASP A 116 -9.53 -37.89 20.60
CA ASP A 116 -9.91 -39.25 20.23
C ASP A 116 -8.67 -39.97 19.68
N VAL A 117 -8.02 -40.74 20.56
CA VAL A 117 -6.83 -41.55 20.28
C VAL A 117 -7.08 -42.53 19.12
N ASN A 118 -8.29 -43.09 18.99
CA ASN A 118 -8.60 -44.00 17.89
C ASN A 118 -8.67 -43.25 16.56
N ALA A 119 -9.27 -42.06 16.53
CA ALA A 119 -9.27 -41.20 15.34
C ALA A 119 -7.84 -40.76 14.95
N LEU A 120 -7.00 -40.44 15.94
CA LEU A 120 -5.60 -40.07 15.77
C LEU A 120 -4.79 -41.21 15.11
N THR A 121 -4.87 -42.42 15.70
CA THR A 121 -4.20 -43.63 15.20
C THR A 121 -4.70 -44.05 13.82
N VAL A 122 -6.01 -43.94 13.54
CA VAL A 122 -6.58 -44.20 12.21
C VAL A 122 -6.10 -43.17 11.20
N SER A 123 -6.03 -41.88 11.56
CA SER A 123 -5.55 -40.83 10.65
C SER A 123 -4.06 -41.01 10.30
N LEU A 124 -3.22 -41.28 11.30
CA LEU A 124 -1.79 -41.61 11.10
C LEU A 124 -1.61 -42.86 10.21
N SER A 125 -2.41 -43.91 10.41
CA SER A 125 -2.35 -45.12 9.58
C SER A 125 -2.73 -44.90 8.11
N ARG A 126 -3.46 -43.81 7.82
CA ARG A 126 -3.89 -43.41 6.47
C ARG A 126 -3.00 -42.33 5.85
N ASN A 127 -2.04 -41.78 6.60
CA ASN A 127 -1.08 -40.82 6.08
C ASN A 127 0.06 -41.55 5.34
N PRO A 128 0.20 -41.39 4.02
CA PRO A 128 1.14 -42.20 3.23
C PRO A 128 2.62 -41.86 3.48
N TYR A 129 2.89 -40.74 4.16
CA TYR A 129 4.24 -40.35 4.56
C TYR A 129 4.60 -40.86 5.95
N LEU A 130 3.68 -40.73 6.92
CA LEU A 130 3.92 -41.04 8.34
C LEU A 130 3.70 -42.52 8.67
N SER A 131 2.91 -43.27 7.89
CA SER A 131 2.55 -44.67 8.16
C SER A 131 3.74 -45.66 8.16
N VAL A 132 4.93 -45.25 7.73
CA VAL A 132 6.16 -46.07 7.79
C VAL A 132 6.94 -45.93 9.10
N TYR A 133 6.54 -45.02 9.99
CA TYR A 133 7.12 -44.85 11.32
C TYR A 133 6.18 -45.52 12.33
N PRO A 134 6.28 -46.84 12.56
CA PRO A 134 5.40 -47.55 13.49
C PRO A 134 5.49 -46.98 14.92
N ASP A 135 6.62 -46.39 15.29
CA ASP A 135 6.80 -45.83 16.62
C ASP A 135 5.98 -44.55 16.84
N LEU A 136 5.76 -43.71 15.81
CA LEU A 136 4.83 -42.56 15.90
C LEU A 136 3.37 -42.98 16.13
N ARG A 137 3.03 -44.25 15.84
CA ARG A 137 1.70 -44.84 16.09
C ARG A 137 1.58 -45.35 17.53
N ASP A 138 2.60 -46.03 18.06
CA ASP A 138 2.65 -46.47 19.48
C ASP A 138 2.75 -45.28 20.46
N VAL A 139 3.44 -44.21 20.04
CA VAL A 139 3.68 -42.96 20.78
C VAL A 139 2.38 -42.16 21.01
N ALA A 140 1.40 -42.29 20.13
CA ALA A 140 0.19 -41.46 20.11
C ALA A 140 -0.86 -41.81 21.18
N GLU A 141 -0.72 -42.93 21.91
CA GLU A 141 -1.83 -43.52 22.69
C GLU A 141 -2.13 -42.89 24.07
N LYS A 142 -1.30 -41.98 24.63
CA LYS A 142 -1.40 -41.59 26.07
C LYS A 142 -1.31 -40.10 26.45
N ALA A 143 -1.67 -39.16 25.58
CA ALA A 143 -1.62 -37.72 25.92
C ALA A 143 -2.99 -37.11 26.29
N SER A 144 -3.25 -36.80 27.58
CA SER A 144 -4.28 -35.79 27.96
C SER A 144 -4.22 -35.29 29.43
N ARG A 145 -3.98 -33.97 29.61
CA ARG A 145 -4.67 -33.06 30.58
C ARG A 145 -4.06 -31.64 30.57
N PRO A 146 -4.88 -30.56 30.62
CA PRO A 146 -4.40 -29.17 30.73
C PRO A 146 -4.64 -28.52 32.12
N GLU A 147 -3.83 -27.53 32.48
CA GLU A 147 -4.09 -26.57 33.58
C GLU A 147 -4.14 -25.11 33.08
N PHE A 148 -4.63 -24.19 33.92
CA PHE A 148 -5.34 -22.98 33.49
C PHE A 148 -4.97 -21.76 34.38
N MET A 149 -4.63 -20.61 33.80
CA MET A 149 -4.64 -19.26 34.43
C MET A 149 -4.30 -18.17 33.38
N SER A 150 -4.50 -16.86 33.60
CA SER A 150 -5.63 -16.11 34.15
C SER A 150 -5.41 -14.60 33.85
N THR A 151 -6.48 -13.90 33.46
CA THR A 151 -6.58 -12.47 33.09
C THR A 151 -5.77 -11.43 33.90
N LYS A 152 -5.41 -10.30 33.26
CA LYS A 152 -5.76 -8.96 33.77
C LYS A 152 -5.73 -7.83 32.74
N SER A 153 -6.50 -6.79 33.05
CA SER A 153 -6.90 -5.62 32.23
C SER A 153 -6.23 -4.31 32.67
N LEU A 154 -6.22 -3.28 31.81
CA LEU A 154 -6.30 -1.81 32.04
C LEU A 154 -5.87 -1.10 30.73
N GLY A 155 -6.34 0.08 30.30
CA GLY A 155 -7.40 1.00 30.75
C GLY A 155 -7.31 2.32 29.92
N LEU A 156 -8.43 2.92 29.49
CA LEU A 156 -8.44 4.15 28.67
C LEU A 156 -8.21 5.45 29.49
N GLY A 157 -7.67 6.49 28.85
CA GLY A 157 -7.62 7.88 29.34
C GLY A 157 -7.78 8.88 28.17
N ALA A 158 -8.34 10.07 28.41
CA ALA A 158 -8.97 10.87 27.33
C ALA A 158 -8.76 12.42 27.38
N ALA A 159 -8.89 13.03 26.19
CA ALA A 159 -9.48 14.34 25.84
C ALA A 159 -8.83 15.71 26.20
N GLY A 160 -8.96 16.67 25.25
CA GLY A 160 -8.77 18.14 25.37
C GLY A 160 -7.88 18.73 24.25
N ARG A 161 -8.30 19.51 23.22
CA ARG A 161 -9.01 20.83 23.13
C ARG A 161 -8.27 21.95 23.90
N THR A 162 -8.00 23.18 23.43
CA THR A 162 -8.53 24.11 22.37
C THR A 162 -7.52 25.31 22.24
N ASN A 163 -7.18 25.99 21.13
CA ASN A 163 -7.89 26.89 20.17
C ASN A 163 -7.41 28.39 20.21
N VAL A 164 -6.70 28.83 19.16
CA VAL A 164 -6.68 30.14 18.41
C VAL A 164 -6.68 31.54 19.09
N SER A 165 -5.81 32.45 18.60
CA SER A 165 -5.98 33.93 18.34
C SER A 165 -4.62 34.60 17.96
N THR A 166 -4.43 35.73 17.25
CA THR A 166 -5.22 36.60 16.32
C THR A 166 -4.30 37.63 15.57
N VAL A 167 -4.56 37.93 14.27
CA VAL A 167 -4.67 39.29 13.58
C VAL A 167 -3.53 40.34 13.72
N ALA A 168 -3.09 41.19 12.76
CA ALA A 168 -3.52 41.58 11.39
C ALA A 168 -2.35 42.15 10.52
N VAL A 169 -2.46 42.04 9.18
CA VAL A 169 -1.96 43.01 8.17
C VAL A 169 -2.95 42.96 6.99
N GLY A 170 -3.67 44.04 6.66
CA GLY A 170 -4.91 43.91 5.84
C GLY A 170 -5.14 44.87 4.66
N LEU A 171 -4.21 45.79 4.36
CA LEU A 171 -4.32 46.78 3.27
C LEU A 171 -4.19 46.19 1.84
N THR A 172 -2.96 45.77 1.53
CA THR A 172 -2.51 45.42 0.17
C THR A 172 -2.73 43.96 -0.18
N ASP A 173 -2.65 43.07 0.82
CA ASP A 173 -3.07 41.68 0.67
C ASP A 173 -4.53 41.60 0.24
N PHE A 174 -5.44 42.43 0.78
CA PHE A 174 -6.85 42.43 0.43
C PHE A 174 -7.13 42.48 -1.09
N LEU A 175 -6.38 43.23 -1.90
CA LEU A 175 -6.62 43.30 -3.35
C LEU A 175 -6.08 42.07 -4.11
N ILE A 176 -4.98 41.47 -3.62
CA ILE A 176 -4.38 40.26 -4.18
C ILE A 176 -5.15 39.02 -3.71
N GLU A 177 -5.51 38.96 -2.43
CA GLU A 177 -6.46 38.04 -1.82
C GLU A 177 -7.81 38.12 -2.52
N ARG A 178 -8.37 39.29 -2.84
CA ARG A 178 -9.70 39.35 -3.48
C ARG A 178 -9.68 38.73 -4.87
N ALA A 179 -8.66 39.02 -5.68
CA ALA A 179 -8.46 38.39 -6.99
C ALA A 179 -8.28 36.86 -6.87
N LYS A 180 -7.45 36.41 -5.91
CA LYS A 180 -7.26 34.99 -5.59
C LYS A 180 -8.54 34.35 -5.06
N THR A 181 -9.28 35.03 -4.20
CA THR A 181 -10.56 34.59 -3.62
C THR A 181 -11.59 34.36 -4.69
N GLU A 182 -11.72 35.24 -5.68
CA GLU A 182 -12.69 35.05 -6.77
C GLU A 182 -12.26 33.93 -7.73
N LEU A 183 -10.96 33.79 -8.03
CA LEU A 183 -10.42 32.64 -8.79
C LEU A 183 -10.59 31.30 -8.05
N ASN A 184 -10.33 31.29 -6.74
CA ASN A 184 -10.49 30.14 -5.85
C ASN A 184 -11.97 29.79 -5.68
N THR A 185 -12.84 30.78 -5.44
CA THR A 185 -14.31 30.62 -5.40
C THR A 185 -14.82 30.03 -6.72
N ALA A 186 -14.33 30.50 -7.87
CA ALA A 186 -14.69 29.97 -9.17
C ALA A 186 -14.14 28.54 -9.40
N PHE A 187 -12.95 28.23 -8.91
CA PHE A 187 -12.40 26.87 -8.94
C PHE A 187 -13.24 25.92 -8.07
N PHE A 188 -13.46 26.25 -6.80
CA PHE A 188 -14.19 25.43 -5.84
C PHE A 188 -15.67 25.29 -6.21
N ARG A 189 -16.32 26.33 -6.75
CA ARG A 189 -17.67 26.23 -7.30
C ARG A 189 -17.72 25.23 -8.46
N ARG A 190 -16.77 25.30 -9.41
CA ARG A 190 -16.66 24.31 -10.51
C ARG A 190 -16.31 22.91 -10.01
N PHE A 191 -15.60 22.78 -8.90
CA PHE A 191 -15.31 21.49 -8.27
C PHE A 191 -16.59 20.91 -7.64
N GLU A 192 -17.33 21.71 -6.88
CA GLU A 192 -18.62 21.35 -6.30
C GLU A 192 -19.67 21.00 -7.39
N GLU A 193 -19.73 21.77 -8.49
CA GLU A 193 -20.58 21.47 -9.66
C GLU A 193 -20.24 20.09 -10.27
N VAL A 194 -18.96 19.76 -10.42
CA VAL A 194 -18.51 18.45 -10.92
C VAL A 194 -18.84 17.32 -9.95
N LEU A 195 -18.70 17.53 -8.65
CA LEU A 195 -19.05 16.54 -7.63
C LEU A 195 -20.57 16.32 -7.57
N LYS A 196 -21.39 17.35 -7.83
CA LYS A 196 -22.85 17.25 -7.91
C LYS A 196 -23.36 16.54 -9.17
N ASP A 197 -22.62 16.59 -10.26
CA ASP A 197 -23.00 15.95 -11.54
C ASP A 197 -23.18 14.41 -11.35
N PRO A 198 -24.35 13.84 -11.69
CA PRO A 198 -24.58 12.40 -11.72
C PRO A 198 -23.52 11.61 -12.51
N LYS A 199 -22.97 12.19 -13.58
CA LYS A 199 -21.96 11.57 -14.44
C LYS A 199 -20.67 11.22 -13.69
N PHE A 200 -20.28 12.02 -12.70
CA PHE A 200 -19.03 11.84 -11.95
C PHE A 200 -19.25 11.25 -10.55
N ARG A 201 -20.22 10.32 -10.42
CA ARG A 201 -20.50 9.60 -9.15
C ARG A 201 -19.23 9.06 -8.49
N ASP A 202 -18.30 8.48 -9.24
CA ASP A 202 -17.09 7.88 -8.67
C ASP A 202 -16.26 8.89 -7.87
N LEU A 203 -16.22 10.17 -8.27
CA LEU A 203 -15.50 11.21 -7.51
C LEU A 203 -16.12 11.45 -6.14
N ARG A 204 -17.42 11.15 -5.94
CA ARG A 204 -18.06 11.23 -4.63
C ARG A 204 -17.78 10.02 -3.74
N THR A 205 -17.54 8.86 -4.35
CA THR A 205 -17.07 7.67 -3.64
C THR A 205 -15.58 7.78 -3.31
N LEU A 206 -14.78 8.41 -4.19
CA LEU A 206 -13.34 8.66 -4.00
C LEU A 206 -13.02 9.78 -3.01
N PHE A 207 -13.86 10.82 -2.92
CA PHE A 207 -13.61 12.00 -2.10
C PHE A 207 -14.79 12.37 -1.18
N PRO A 208 -15.27 11.43 -0.32
CA PRO A 208 -16.50 11.62 0.46
C PRO A 208 -16.42 12.74 1.49
N GLU A 209 -15.28 12.91 2.19
CA GLU A 209 -15.10 13.99 3.18
C GLU A 209 -15.08 15.36 2.51
N THR A 210 -14.41 15.46 1.36
CA THR A 210 -14.38 16.67 0.52
C THR A 210 -15.78 17.04 0.04
N VAL A 211 -16.58 16.07 -0.40
CA VAL A 211 -17.97 16.29 -0.80
C VAL A 211 -18.81 16.80 0.36
N GLY A 212 -18.73 16.14 1.53
CA GLY A 212 -19.45 16.57 2.73
C GLY A 212 -19.08 17.98 3.16
N LEU A 213 -17.78 18.30 3.18
CA LEU A 213 -17.29 19.62 3.55
C LEU A 213 -17.71 20.70 2.53
N LEU A 214 -17.59 20.45 1.23
CA LEU A 214 -18.01 21.42 0.21
C LEU A 214 -19.52 21.69 0.26
N GLN A 215 -20.35 20.67 0.57
CA GLN A 215 -21.79 20.87 0.80
C GLN A 215 -22.10 21.72 2.02
N VAL A 216 -21.34 21.56 3.11
CA VAL A 216 -21.49 22.39 4.34
C VAL A 216 -21.02 23.82 4.12
N ILE A 217 -19.93 24.03 3.36
CA ILE A 217 -19.47 25.38 2.98
C ILE A 217 -20.52 26.05 2.07
N GLY A 218 -21.03 25.34 1.06
CA GLY A 218 -22.12 25.80 0.18
C GLY A 218 -21.91 27.22 -0.34
N ASN A 219 -22.82 28.13 0.00
CA ASN A 219 -22.73 29.53 -0.46
C ASN A 219 -21.61 30.35 0.22
N GLN A 220 -20.95 29.83 1.27
CA GLN A 220 -19.84 30.51 1.98
C GLN A 220 -18.46 30.33 1.33
N LEU A 221 -18.41 29.79 0.11
CA LEU A 221 -17.19 29.60 -0.69
C LEU A 221 -16.32 30.87 -0.86
N TYR A 222 -16.88 32.06 -0.66
CA TYR A 222 -16.15 33.33 -0.67
C TYR A 222 -15.23 33.55 0.55
N ASN A 223 -15.29 32.69 1.57
CA ASN A 223 -14.46 32.73 2.78
C ASN A 223 -13.58 31.48 2.90
N TYR A 224 -13.06 30.99 1.76
CA TYR A 224 -12.37 29.70 1.68
C TYR A 224 -11.11 29.63 2.57
N ASP A 225 -10.43 30.75 2.87
CA ASP A 225 -9.27 30.77 3.78
C ASP A 225 -9.63 30.31 5.21
N ALA A 226 -10.83 30.66 5.70
CA ALA A 226 -11.34 30.18 6.99
C ALA A 226 -11.61 28.66 6.99
N PHE A 227 -11.84 28.08 5.82
CA PHE A 227 -12.06 26.65 5.62
C PHE A 227 -10.81 25.91 5.13
N LEU A 228 -9.71 26.59 4.80
CA LEU A 228 -8.57 25.97 4.12
C LEU A 228 -7.95 24.83 4.93
N ASN A 229 -7.80 25.00 6.24
CA ASN A 229 -7.31 23.93 7.12
C ASN A 229 -8.29 22.74 7.18
N SER A 230 -9.60 22.99 7.10
CA SER A 230 -10.62 21.93 7.05
C SER A 230 -10.62 21.21 5.71
N LEU A 231 -10.45 21.94 4.60
CA LEU A 231 -10.31 21.39 3.25
C LEU A 231 -9.06 20.53 3.16
N ARG A 232 -7.91 21.02 3.64
CA ARG A 232 -6.67 20.25 3.71
C ARG A 232 -6.81 18.98 4.54
N ALA A 233 -7.53 19.04 5.68
CA ALA A 233 -7.79 17.87 6.51
C ALA A 233 -8.77 16.87 5.86
N ALA A 234 -9.77 17.34 5.10
CA ALA A 234 -10.65 16.48 4.31
C ALA A 234 -9.89 15.84 3.14
N PHE A 235 -9.03 16.60 2.46
CA PHE A 235 -8.18 16.11 1.38
C PHE A 235 -7.19 15.05 1.89
N ASP A 236 -6.54 15.30 3.04
CA ASP A 236 -5.64 14.32 3.67
C ASP A 236 -6.37 13.04 4.09
N ARG A 237 -7.64 13.13 4.53
CA ARG A 237 -8.46 11.95 4.85
C ARG A 237 -8.89 11.16 3.60
N ASP A 238 -9.44 11.84 2.59
CA ASP A 238 -9.87 11.18 1.35
C ASP A 238 -8.67 10.59 0.58
N LEU A 239 -7.56 11.33 0.50
CA LEU A 239 -6.35 10.88 -0.17
C LEU A 239 -5.63 9.78 0.61
N GLY A 240 -5.67 9.85 1.95
CA GLY A 240 -5.24 8.81 2.88
C GLY A 240 -6.12 7.54 2.87
N ALA A 241 -7.23 7.54 2.13
CA ALA A 241 -8.18 6.42 2.02
C ALA A 241 -8.43 5.98 0.56
N LEU A 242 -7.60 6.43 -0.40
CA LEU A 242 -7.82 6.15 -1.83
C LEU A 242 -7.95 4.67 -2.16
N LEU A 243 -7.21 3.77 -1.49
CA LEU A 243 -7.32 2.33 -1.71
C LEU A 243 -8.73 1.81 -1.35
N VAL A 244 -9.20 2.16 -0.16
CA VAL A 244 -10.52 1.79 0.36
C VAL A 244 -11.60 2.35 -0.56
N HIS A 245 -11.49 3.63 -0.94
CA HIS A 245 -12.47 4.27 -1.81
C HIS A 245 -12.42 3.77 -3.26
N ALA A 246 -11.27 3.36 -3.78
CA ALA A 246 -11.14 2.72 -5.09
C ALA A 246 -11.84 1.34 -5.11
N ARG A 247 -11.69 0.54 -4.04
CA ARG A 247 -12.45 -0.69 -3.82
C ARG A 247 -13.95 -0.40 -3.79
N ASP A 248 -14.37 0.63 -3.07
CA ASP A 248 -15.77 1.01 -2.98
C ASP A 248 -16.33 1.46 -4.35
N VAL A 249 -15.54 2.12 -5.22
CA VAL A 249 -15.92 2.42 -6.62
C VAL A 249 -16.09 1.15 -7.46
N VAL A 250 -15.19 0.18 -7.34
CA VAL A 250 -15.29 -1.11 -8.07
C VAL A 250 -16.55 -1.86 -7.64
N GLU A 251 -16.80 -1.93 -6.35
CA GLU A 251 -18.00 -2.53 -5.75
C GLU A 251 -19.29 -1.84 -6.22
N ASP A 252 -19.28 -0.50 -6.27
CA ASP A 252 -20.42 0.29 -6.75
C ASP A 252 -20.65 0.09 -8.26
N ARG A 253 -19.60 -0.15 -9.06
CA ARG A 253 -19.69 -0.37 -10.52
C ARG A 253 -20.02 -1.80 -10.94
N LYS A 254 -19.85 -2.80 -10.08
CA LYS A 254 -19.93 -4.24 -10.45
C LYS A 254 -21.23 -4.68 -11.15
N ASN A 255 -22.36 -4.07 -10.80
CA ASN A 255 -23.68 -4.38 -11.38
C ASN A 255 -24.11 -3.37 -12.46
N LYS A 256 -23.26 -2.38 -12.79
CA LYS A 256 -23.55 -1.28 -13.72
C LYS A 256 -22.73 -1.33 -15.00
N ILE A 257 -21.69 -2.17 -15.04
CA ILE A 257 -20.73 -2.30 -16.14
C ILE A 257 -20.49 -3.78 -16.38
N ASP A 258 -20.57 -4.21 -17.65
CA ASP A 258 -20.19 -5.55 -18.08
C ASP A 258 -18.65 -5.72 -18.02
N LEU A 259 -18.12 -5.90 -16.83
CA LEU A 259 -16.72 -6.26 -16.62
C LEU A 259 -16.46 -7.65 -17.21
N LYS A 260 -15.33 -7.85 -17.89
CA LYS A 260 -14.96 -9.18 -18.40
C LYS A 260 -14.90 -10.20 -17.24
N PRO A 261 -15.30 -11.47 -17.46
CA PRO A 261 -15.17 -12.52 -16.46
C PRO A 261 -13.76 -12.55 -15.85
N GLY A 262 -13.70 -12.57 -14.52
CA GLY A 262 -12.47 -12.50 -13.73
C GLY A 262 -12.00 -11.10 -13.34
N LEU A 263 -12.43 -10.02 -14.02
CA LEU A 263 -11.92 -8.67 -13.75
C LEU A 263 -12.37 -8.13 -12.38
N TYR A 264 -13.66 -8.21 -12.05
CA TYR A 264 -14.17 -7.82 -10.75
C TYR A 264 -13.52 -8.59 -9.59
N PRO A 265 -13.55 -9.93 -9.56
CA PRO A 265 -12.93 -10.67 -8.45
C PRO A 265 -11.41 -10.49 -8.39
N GLY A 266 -10.73 -10.38 -9.54
CA GLY A 266 -9.31 -10.04 -9.59
C GLY A 266 -9.00 -8.67 -8.96
N LEU A 267 -9.75 -7.62 -9.32
CA LEU A 267 -9.56 -6.29 -8.72
C LEU A 267 -9.84 -6.26 -7.22
N MET A 268 -10.91 -6.93 -6.76
CA MET A 268 -11.26 -6.98 -5.34
C MET A 268 -10.18 -7.71 -4.53
N LEU A 269 -9.69 -8.84 -5.01
CA LEU A 269 -8.60 -9.60 -4.39
C LEU A 269 -7.34 -8.73 -4.20
N LEU A 270 -6.96 -7.95 -5.21
CA LEU A 270 -5.78 -7.07 -5.16
C LEU A 270 -5.98 -5.86 -4.25
N LEU A 271 -7.16 -5.24 -4.28
CA LEU A 271 -7.47 -4.08 -3.43
C LEU A 271 -7.58 -4.48 -1.96
N ASN A 272 -8.13 -5.66 -1.65
CA ASN A 272 -8.12 -6.22 -0.30
C ASN A 272 -6.69 -6.46 0.19
N ALA A 273 -5.83 -7.10 -0.63
CA ALA A 273 -4.41 -7.30 -0.30
C ALA A 273 -3.70 -6.00 0.08
N ALA A 274 -3.85 -4.97 -0.76
CA ALA A 274 -3.17 -3.69 -0.57
C ALA A 274 -3.66 -2.94 0.68
N VAL A 275 -4.96 -3.02 0.99
CA VAL A 275 -5.53 -2.48 2.23
C VAL A 275 -4.98 -3.20 3.47
N ASP A 276 -4.82 -4.53 3.42
CA ASP A 276 -4.27 -5.28 4.55
C ASP A 276 -2.78 -4.94 4.79
N VAL A 277 -1.97 -4.82 3.72
CA VAL A 277 -0.56 -4.39 3.81
C VAL A 277 -0.44 -2.94 4.30
N GLU A 278 -1.29 -2.03 3.81
CA GLU A 278 -1.36 -0.64 4.27
C GLU A 278 -1.65 -0.53 5.77
N GLN A 279 -2.56 -1.37 6.28
CA GLN A 279 -2.88 -1.44 7.72
C GLN A 279 -1.76 -2.06 8.57
N GLY A 280 -0.66 -2.51 7.96
CA GLY A 280 0.47 -3.13 8.65
C GLY A 280 0.24 -4.58 9.04
N THR A 281 -0.69 -5.27 8.36
CA THR A 281 -0.87 -6.73 8.51
C THR A 281 0.41 -7.45 8.12
N LEU A 282 0.81 -8.46 8.90
CA LEU A 282 2.05 -9.20 8.66
C LEU A 282 1.96 -9.90 7.30
N PRO A 283 2.97 -9.84 6.42
CA PRO A 283 2.80 -10.26 5.02
C PRO A 283 2.40 -11.75 4.83
N GLY A 284 2.75 -12.62 5.77
CA GLY A 284 2.30 -14.01 5.76
C GLY A 284 0.83 -14.21 6.16
N ASP A 285 0.24 -13.28 6.90
CA ASP A 285 -1.20 -13.25 7.21
C ASP A 285 -1.98 -12.63 6.03
N VAL A 286 -1.43 -11.62 5.34
CA VAL A 286 -1.97 -11.12 4.06
C VAL A 286 -2.00 -12.24 3.02
N LEU A 287 -0.92 -13.02 2.89
CA LEU A 287 -0.86 -14.15 1.97
C LEU A 287 -1.91 -15.23 2.30
N HIS A 288 -2.15 -15.49 3.60
CA HIS A 288 -3.22 -16.39 4.03
C HIS A 288 -4.61 -15.83 3.67
N ALA A 289 -4.88 -14.56 4.00
CA ALA A 289 -6.15 -13.88 3.69
C ALA A 289 -6.46 -13.94 2.19
N LEU A 290 -5.47 -13.68 1.33
CA LEU A 290 -5.61 -13.79 -0.13
C LEU A 290 -5.93 -15.21 -0.62
N ALA A 291 -5.35 -16.22 0.00
CA ALA A 291 -5.57 -17.62 -0.38
C ALA A 291 -7.01 -18.09 -0.06
N ILE A 292 -7.66 -17.51 0.95
CA ILE A 292 -9.02 -17.86 1.38
C ILE A 292 -10.08 -16.81 1.01
N ASP A 293 -9.71 -15.73 0.32
CA ASP A 293 -10.65 -14.67 -0.07
C ASP A 293 -11.72 -15.24 -1.04
N PRO A 294 -13.04 -15.02 -0.81
CA PRO A 294 -14.11 -15.49 -1.70
C PRO A 294 -13.97 -15.04 -3.16
N HIS A 295 -13.31 -13.91 -3.42
CA HIS A 295 -13.02 -13.44 -4.78
C HIS A 295 -11.98 -14.33 -5.48
N ALA A 296 -11.10 -15.03 -4.75
CA ALA A 296 -10.19 -16.01 -5.34
C ALA A 296 -10.99 -17.17 -5.98
N ASP A 297 -11.96 -17.75 -5.26
CA ASP A 297 -12.84 -18.80 -5.80
C ASP A 297 -13.73 -18.27 -6.94
N GLN A 298 -14.24 -17.04 -6.82
CA GLN A 298 -14.99 -16.40 -7.90
C GLN A 298 -14.12 -16.23 -9.16
N LEU A 299 -12.85 -15.82 -9.01
CA LEU A 299 -11.90 -15.69 -10.13
C LEU A 299 -11.62 -17.05 -10.79
N MET A 300 -11.39 -18.11 -10.01
CA MET A 300 -11.22 -19.48 -10.53
C MET A 300 -12.44 -19.92 -11.35
N SER A 301 -13.65 -19.70 -10.83
CA SER A 301 -14.90 -20.09 -11.51
C SER A 301 -15.14 -19.34 -12.84
N GLN A 302 -14.64 -18.10 -12.95
CA GLN A 302 -14.82 -17.24 -14.13
C GLN A 302 -13.66 -17.34 -15.13
N VAL A 303 -12.49 -17.80 -14.68
CA VAL A 303 -11.27 -17.89 -15.48
C VAL A 303 -10.58 -19.22 -15.19
N PRO A 304 -10.85 -20.29 -15.98
CA PRO A 304 -10.29 -21.62 -15.72
C PRO A 304 -8.75 -21.67 -15.68
N LYS A 305 -8.05 -20.77 -16.39
CA LYS A 305 -6.59 -20.65 -16.31
C LYS A 305 -6.09 -19.95 -15.03
N ALA A 306 -6.93 -19.22 -14.31
CA ALA A 306 -6.59 -18.63 -13.02
C ALA A 306 -6.59 -19.66 -11.89
N THR A 307 -7.22 -20.83 -12.07
CA THR A 307 -7.12 -21.98 -11.16
C THR A 307 -5.68 -22.30 -10.78
N ASN A 308 -4.74 -22.23 -11.74
CA ASN A 308 -3.34 -22.55 -11.48
C ASN A 308 -2.61 -21.45 -10.69
N TRP A 309 -2.99 -20.18 -10.92
CA TRP A 309 -2.43 -19.04 -10.21
C TRP A 309 -2.94 -18.96 -8.76
N ILE A 310 -4.25 -19.17 -8.56
CA ILE A 310 -4.86 -19.27 -7.21
C ILE A 310 -4.45 -20.57 -6.50
N GLY A 311 -4.24 -21.66 -7.24
CA GLY A 311 -3.64 -22.91 -6.72
C GLY A 311 -2.22 -22.69 -6.20
N GLY A 312 -1.38 -21.96 -6.95
CA GLY A 312 -0.05 -21.54 -6.53
C GLY A 312 -0.06 -20.60 -5.32
N LEU A 313 -0.97 -19.61 -5.31
CA LEU A 313 -1.21 -18.73 -4.17
C LEU A 313 -1.57 -19.52 -2.90
N ARG A 314 -2.53 -20.46 -3.00
CA ARG A 314 -2.93 -21.34 -1.90
C ARG A 314 -1.80 -22.27 -1.45
N GLY A 315 -1.00 -22.77 -2.38
CA GLY A 315 0.22 -23.53 -2.08
C GLY A 315 1.27 -22.71 -1.33
N ALA A 316 1.53 -21.48 -1.78
CA ALA A 316 2.44 -20.55 -1.12
C ALA A 316 1.95 -20.13 0.26
N ALA A 317 0.64 -19.90 0.45
CA ALA A 317 0.04 -19.63 1.76
C ALA A 317 0.16 -20.82 2.72
N LEU A 318 -0.12 -22.04 2.24
CA LEU A 318 0.05 -23.27 3.00
C LEU A 318 1.52 -23.52 3.41
N ILE A 319 2.47 -23.24 2.52
CA ILE A 319 3.90 -23.34 2.82
C ILE A 319 4.33 -22.22 3.79
N SER A 320 3.87 -20.98 3.60
CA SER A 320 4.08 -19.85 4.51
C SER A 320 3.59 -20.17 5.93
N GLU A 321 2.39 -20.76 6.07
CA GLU A 321 1.91 -21.30 7.33
C GLU A 321 2.84 -22.39 7.87
N SER A 322 3.23 -23.37 7.05
CA SER A 322 4.09 -24.47 7.49
C SER A 322 5.47 -24.04 8.02
N LEU A 323 5.91 -22.82 7.68
CA LEU A 323 7.21 -22.25 8.00
C LEU A 323 7.17 -21.13 9.06
N ARG A 324 6.02 -20.84 9.70
CA ARG A 324 5.99 -19.80 10.76
C ARG A 324 6.91 -20.19 11.92
N ALA A 325 7.54 -19.19 12.54
CA ALA A 325 8.30 -19.40 13.78
C ALA A 325 7.36 -19.49 15.00
N PRO A 326 7.72 -20.26 16.05
CA PRO A 326 6.90 -20.39 17.25
C PRO A 326 6.50 -19.05 17.89
N ALA A 327 5.32 -19.01 18.51
CA ALA A 327 4.81 -17.81 19.18
C ALA A 327 5.81 -17.27 20.22
N GLY A 328 6.12 -15.97 20.14
CA GLY A 328 7.15 -15.31 20.95
C GLY A 328 8.51 -15.15 20.26
N SER A 329 8.69 -15.72 19.07
CA SER A 329 9.82 -15.43 18.19
C SER A 329 9.84 -13.95 17.76
N SER A 330 11.04 -13.38 17.57
CA SER A 330 11.24 -12.06 16.95
C SER A 330 11.12 -12.07 15.42
N MET A 331 11.21 -13.26 14.81
CA MET A 331 10.97 -13.51 13.39
C MET A 331 9.59 -14.13 13.19
N TYR A 332 8.95 -13.83 12.05
CA TYR A 332 7.64 -14.36 11.67
C TYR A 332 7.77 -15.76 11.02
N TRP A 333 8.77 -15.96 10.15
CA TRP A 333 9.12 -17.28 9.62
C TRP A 333 10.38 -17.84 10.31
N LEU A 334 10.53 -19.17 10.28
CA LEU A 334 11.74 -19.85 10.73
C LEU A 334 12.98 -19.34 9.97
N PRO A 335 14.15 -19.25 10.61
CA PRO A 335 15.38 -18.82 9.93
C PRO A 335 15.87 -19.86 8.92
N GLU A 336 16.66 -19.43 7.95
CA GLU A 336 17.19 -20.26 6.86
C GLU A 336 17.91 -21.53 7.36
N GLN A 337 18.59 -21.47 8.50
CA GLN A 337 19.29 -22.61 9.12
C GLN A 337 18.34 -23.75 9.50
N GLU A 338 17.16 -23.43 10.02
CA GLU A 338 16.12 -24.41 10.34
C GLU A 338 15.45 -24.94 9.06
N ILE A 339 15.21 -24.07 8.08
CA ILE A 339 14.65 -24.45 6.77
C ILE A 339 15.57 -25.42 6.03
N ARG A 340 16.89 -25.24 6.11
CA ARG A 340 17.88 -26.16 5.51
C ARG A 340 17.84 -27.58 6.09
N LYS A 341 17.19 -27.81 7.25
CA LYS A 341 16.95 -29.18 7.76
C LYS A 341 16.02 -30.01 6.86
N LEU A 342 15.27 -29.40 5.93
CA LEU A 342 14.54 -30.11 4.86
C LEU A 342 15.43 -30.91 3.89
N MET A 343 16.76 -30.72 3.95
CA MET A 343 17.72 -31.57 3.25
C MET A 343 17.83 -32.97 3.87
N ASP A 344 17.42 -33.15 5.12
CA ASP A 344 17.31 -34.48 5.74
C ASP A 344 16.08 -35.23 5.18
N PRO A 345 16.23 -36.48 4.68
CA PRO A 345 15.13 -37.23 4.08
C PRO A 345 13.99 -37.58 5.04
N THR A 346 14.26 -37.70 6.35
CA THR A 346 13.28 -37.98 7.40
C THR A 346 12.50 -36.71 7.75
N VAL A 347 13.19 -35.59 7.96
CA VAL A 347 12.56 -34.27 8.16
C VAL A 347 11.64 -33.93 6.99
N LEU A 348 12.10 -34.08 5.75
CA LEU A 348 11.29 -33.85 4.55
C LEU A 348 10.05 -34.76 4.51
N ARG A 349 10.21 -36.05 4.83
CA ARG A 349 9.11 -37.01 4.80
C ARG A 349 8.04 -36.66 5.82
N ILE A 350 8.45 -36.34 7.05
CA ILE A 350 7.53 -35.97 8.12
C ILE A 350 6.85 -34.63 7.77
N TYR A 351 7.61 -33.64 7.31
CA TYR A 351 7.10 -32.33 6.86
C TYR A 351 6.01 -32.47 5.79
N LEU A 352 6.27 -33.23 4.71
CA LEU A 352 5.28 -33.48 3.65
C LEU A 352 4.05 -34.25 4.18
N GLY A 353 4.25 -35.12 5.18
CA GLY A 353 3.17 -35.78 5.91
C GLY A 353 2.26 -34.82 6.67
N LEU A 354 2.83 -33.84 7.38
CA LEU A 354 2.07 -32.81 8.10
C LEU A 354 1.39 -31.81 7.14
N LEU A 355 2.08 -31.44 6.05
CA LEU A 355 1.55 -30.60 4.99
C LEU A 355 0.35 -31.26 4.29
N TYR A 356 0.42 -32.58 4.06
CA TYR A 356 -0.70 -33.37 3.55
C TYR A 356 -1.91 -33.32 4.48
N GLU A 357 -1.73 -33.46 5.79
CA GLU A 357 -2.85 -33.32 6.75
C GLU A 357 -3.45 -31.91 6.73
N ARG A 358 -2.64 -30.85 6.82
CA ARG A 358 -3.14 -29.45 6.76
C ARG A 358 -3.89 -29.17 5.46
N SER A 359 -3.46 -29.72 4.32
CA SER A 359 -4.14 -29.56 3.02
C SER A 359 -5.56 -30.16 2.94
N LYS A 360 -5.98 -30.97 3.94
CA LYS A 360 -7.36 -31.49 4.04
C LYS A 360 -8.35 -30.50 4.64
N SER A 361 -7.88 -29.48 5.36
CA SER A 361 -8.72 -28.46 5.98
C SER A 361 -9.51 -27.64 4.94
N PRO A 362 -10.72 -27.13 5.25
CA PRO A 362 -11.56 -26.42 4.28
C PRO A 362 -10.83 -25.29 3.54
N ASP A 363 -10.04 -24.50 4.28
CA ASP A 363 -9.20 -23.39 3.83
C ASP A 363 -8.30 -23.76 2.62
N PHE A 364 -7.79 -25.00 2.61
CA PHE A 364 -6.85 -25.51 1.60
C PHE A 364 -7.40 -26.70 0.79
N ALA A 365 -8.60 -27.20 1.10
CA ALA A 365 -9.21 -28.33 0.42
C ALA A 365 -9.58 -28.02 -1.05
N ALA A 366 -9.75 -26.74 -1.36
CA ALA A 366 -9.93 -26.17 -2.71
C ALA A 366 -8.64 -25.58 -3.31
N ALA A 367 -7.48 -25.76 -2.65
CA ALA A 367 -6.18 -25.57 -3.31
C ALA A 367 -6.01 -26.70 -4.33
N GLY A 368 -5.92 -26.36 -5.60
CA GLY A 368 -5.80 -27.32 -6.68
C GLY A 368 -5.24 -26.69 -7.95
N ILE A 369 -4.74 -27.54 -8.83
CA ILE A 369 -4.05 -27.15 -10.06
C ILE A 369 -4.75 -27.88 -11.23
N ASN A 370 -5.22 -27.11 -12.20
CA ASN A 370 -5.77 -27.58 -13.45
C ASN A 370 -4.64 -28.10 -14.35
N LEU A 371 -4.56 -29.42 -14.50
CA LEU A 371 -3.61 -30.09 -15.36
C LEU A 371 -4.14 -30.15 -16.80
N THR A 372 -3.35 -29.66 -17.77
CA THR A 372 -3.65 -29.72 -19.20
C THR A 372 -3.38 -31.10 -19.82
N SER A 373 -2.57 -31.92 -19.16
CA SER A 373 -2.22 -33.29 -19.55
C SER A 373 -2.02 -34.18 -18.31
N ALA A 374 -1.85 -35.50 -18.48
CA ALA A 374 -1.69 -36.40 -17.35
C ALA A 374 -0.28 -36.29 -16.72
N LEU A 375 -0.19 -35.81 -15.48
CA LEU A 375 1.06 -35.68 -14.74
C LEU A 375 1.53 -37.05 -14.24
N THR A 376 2.71 -37.50 -14.67
CA THR A 376 3.34 -38.73 -14.15
C THR A 376 4.08 -38.45 -12.84
N ILE A 377 3.61 -39.05 -11.75
CA ILE A 377 4.18 -38.89 -10.40
C ILE A 377 5.36 -39.85 -10.20
N CYS A 378 5.17 -41.11 -10.58
CA CYS A 378 6.13 -42.20 -10.46
C CYS A 378 5.71 -43.36 -11.38
N SER A 379 6.52 -44.41 -11.47
CA SER A 379 6.19 -45.58 -12.32
C SER A 379 4.83 -46.18 -11.95
N GLY A 380 3.92 -46.25 -12.92
CA GLY A 380 2.57 -46.79 -12.75
C GLY A 380 1.56 -45.87 -12.04
N ARG A 381 1.91 -44.62 -11.67
CA ARG A 381 0.96 -43.62 -11.15
C ARG A 381 1.06 -42.30 -11.88
N SER A 382 -0.08 -41.88 -12.43
CA SER A 382 -0.28 -40.53 -12.96
C SER A 382 -1.57 -39.95 -12.40
N VAL A 383 -1.64 -38.62 -12.36
CA VAL A 383 -2.90 -37.90 -12.15
C VAL A 383 -3.43 -37.46 -13.51
N GLY A 384 -4.71 -37.68 -13.77
CA GLY A 384 -5.35 -37.29 -15.03
C GLY A 384 -5.44 -35.77 -15.23
N PRO A 385 -5.70 -35.30 -16.46
CA PRO A 385 -5.98 -33.89 -16.73
C PRO A 385 -7.28 -33.43 -16.03
N GLY A 386 -7.37 -32.14 -15.75
CA GLY A 386 -8.46 -31.51 -14.98
C GLY A 386 -8.00 -30.93 -13.65
N ASP A 387 -8.95 -30.53 -12.81
CA ASP A 387 -8.65 -29.91 -11.51
C ASP A 387 -8.16 -30.96 -10.50
N VAL A 388 -6.88 -30.87 -10.14
CA VAL A 388 -6.21 -31.75 -9.18
C VAL A 388 -6.02 -31.03 -7.85
N PRO A 389 -6.73 -31.41 -6.78
CA PRO A 389 -6.50 -30.88 -5.44
C PRO A 389 -5.05 -31.13 -4.98
N PHE A 390 -4.43 -30.16 -4.32
CA PHE A 390 -3.05 -30.26 -3.81
C PHE A 390 -2.89 -31.44 -2.83
N LYS A 391 -3.93 -31.72 -2.04
CA LYS A 391 -4.01 -32.93 -1.19
C LYS A 391 -3.91 -34.25 -1.97
N GLU A 392 -4.43 -34.31 -3.20
CA GLU A 392 -4.34 -35.51 -4.05
C GLU A 392 -2.93 -35.67 -4.63
N LEU A 393 -2.30 -34.56 -5.06
CA LEU A 393 -0.90 -34.55 -5.48
C LEU A 393 0.02 -35.06 -4.35
N LEU A 394 -0.15 -34.56 -3.12
CA LEU A 394 0.58 -35.05 -1.95
C LEU A 394 0.25 -36.52 -1.62
N ALA A 395 -1.02 -36.93 -1.70
CA ALA A 395 -1.39 -38.33 -1.48
C ALA A 395 -0.67 -39.29 -2.45
N GLN A 396 -0.62 -38.96 -3.74
CA GLN A 396 0.07 -39.77 -4.76
C GLN A 396 1.59 -39.76 -4.58
N LEU A 397 2.19 -38.62 -4.25
CA LEU A 397 3.63 -38.52 -3.94
C LEU A 397 4.03 -39.37 -2.73
N GLY A 398 3.26 -39.33 -1.65
CA GLY A 398 3.47 -40.19 -0.48
C GLY A 398 3.30 -41.67 -0.82
N ALA A 399 2.25 -42.03 -1.56
CA ALA A 399 1.92 -43.41 -1.91
C ALA A 399 2.98 -44.12 -2.78
N CYS A 400 3.93 -43.39 -3.37
CA CYS A 400 5.10 -43.95 -4.03
C CYS A 400 6.41 -43.22 -3.68
N TYR A 401 6.54 -42.74 -2.45
CA TYR A 401 7.68 -41.92 -1.98
C TYR A 401 9.06 -42.45 -2.41
N ALA A 402 9.30 -43.76 -2.30
CA ALA A 402 10.55 -44.40 -2.69
C ALA A 402 10.91 -44.29 -4.19
N THR A 403 9.91 -44.20 -5.08
CA THR A 403 10.11 -44.10 -6.55
C THR A 403 9.80 -42.71 -7.11
N ALA A 404 9.20 -41.82 -6.32
CA ALA A 404 8.90 -40.43 -6.68
C ALA A 404 10.06 -39.45 -6.43
N GLN A 405 11.28 -39.93 -6.16
CA GLN A 405 12.42 -39.11 -5.74
C GLN A 405 12.68 -37.86 -6.61
N PRO A 406 12.66 -37.91 -7.97
CA PRO A 406 12.84 -36.70 -8.79
C PRO A 406 11.79 -35.61 -8.52
N LYS A 407 10.53 -36.00 -8.24
CA LYS A 407 9.42 -35.08 -7.93
C LYS A 407 9.50 -34.55 -6.50
N LEU A 408 10.03 -35.35 -5.57
CA LEU A 408 10.28 -34.93 -4.18
C LEU A 408 11.44 -33.93 -4.09
N GLU A 409 12.52 -34.14 -4.84
CA GLU A 409 13.63 -33.19 -4.99
C GLU A 409 13.14 -31.87 -5.60
N GLN A 410 12.38 -31.95 -6.70
CA GLN A 410 11.68 -30.82 -7.30
C GLN A 410 10.83 -30.05 -6.27
N MET A 411 9.97 -30.74 -5.50
CA MET A 411 9.14 -30.12 -4.46
C MET A 411 9.99 -29.47 -3.35
N ARG A 412 11.09 -30.11 -2.92
CA ARG A 412 12.04 -29.53 -1.96
C ARG A 412 12.64 -28.23 -2.51
N THR A 413 13.09 -28.22 -3.77
CA THR A 413 13.62 -27.01 -4.42
C THR A 413 12.59 -25.87 -4.45
N TYR A 414 11.32 -26.16 -4.76
CA TYR A 414 10.26 -25.16 -4.74
C TYR A 414 9.99 -24.60 -3.34
N VAL A 415 9.89 -25.46 -2.31
CA VAL A 415 9.75 -25.03 -0.90
C VAL A 415 10.93 -24.17 -0.46
N LEU A 416 12.17 -24.55 -0.82
CA LEU A 416 13.36 -23.74 -0.53
C LEU A 416 13.35 -22.39 -1.26
N SER A 417 12.92 -22.33 -2.52
CA SER A 417 12.84 -21.08 -3.29
C SER A 417 11.80 -20.12 -2.71
N LEU A 418 10.60 -20.61 -2.40
CA LEU A 418 9.57 -19.86 -1.66
C LEU A 418 10.10 -19.38 -0.30
N SER A 419 10.83 -20.23 0.42
CA SER A 419 11.38 -19.85 1.72
C SER A 419 12.35 -18.68 1.63
N ALA A 420 13.15 -18.60 0.56
CA ALA A 420 14.03 -17.46 0.31
C ALA A 420 13.24 -16.17 -0.01
N SER A 421 12.08 -16.27 -0.69
CA SER A 421 11.16 -15.14 -0.87
C SER A 421 10.54 -14.69 0.46
N PHE A 422 10.17 -15.62 1.36
CA PHE A 422 9.70 -15.27 2.71
C PHE A 422 10.79 -14.56 3.55
N GLN A 423 12.05 -15.03 3.49
CA GLN A 423 13.15 -14.35 4.20
C GLN A 423 13.37 -12.92 3.67
N ARG A 424 13.48 -12.72 2.35
CA ARG A 424 13.60 -11.38 1.74
C ARG A 424 12.46 -10.46 2.18
N LEU A 425 11.24 -10.97 2.18
CA LEU A 425 10.06 -10.22 2.60
C LEU A 425 10.13 -9.82 4.09
N GLN A 426 10.60 -10.71 4.96
CA GLN A 426 10.83 -10.42 6.38
C GLN A 426 11.94 -9.39 6.60
N GLU A 427 13.04 -9.46 5.85
CA GLU A 427 14.13 -8.47 5.85
C GLU A 427 13.60 -7.08 5.48
N ARG A 428 12.73 -6.98 4.45
CA ARG A 428 12.10 -5.70 4.08
C ARG A 428 11.14 -5.18 5.15
N VAL A 429 10.41 -6.04 5.88
CA VAL A 429 9.60 -5.61 7.04
C VAL A 429 10.50 -4.99 8.10
N HIS A 430 11.64 -5.62 8.40
CA HIS A 430 12.60 -5.09 9.37
C HIS A 430 13.17 -3.73 8.94
N GLN A 431 13.61 -3.62 7.68
CA GLN A 431 14.10 -2.38 7.08
C GLN A 431 13.07 -1.24 7.14
N VAL A 432 11.77 -1.51 6.90
CA VAL A 432 10.71 -0.50 7.05
C VAL A 432 10.56 -0.04 8.50
N VAL A 433 10.72 -0.93 9.47
CA VAL A 433 10.68 -0.57 10.90
C VAL A 433 11.92 0.24 11.30
N GLU A 434 13.11 -0.18 10.89
CA GLU A 434 14.38 0.52 11.14
C GLU A 434 14.35 1.94 10.57
N VAL A 435 14.02 2.09 9.28
CA VAL A 435 13.90 3.40 8.63
C VAL A 435 12.82 4.28 9.29
N LYS A 436 11.73 3.70 9.82
CA LYS A 436 10.72 4.44 10.61
C LYS A 436 11.25 4.96 11.93
N GLU A 437 12.15 4.24 12.62
CA GLU A 437 12.77 4.73 13.85
C GLU A 437 13.86 5.77 13.55
N ASP A 438 14.74 5.50 12.58
CA ASP A 438 15.80 6.43 12.17
C ASP A 438 15.25 7.81 11.79
N VAL A 439 14.20 7.82 10.96
CA VAL A 439 13.54 9.04 10.49
C VAL A 439 12.98 9.90 11.64
N LYS A 440 12.63 9.32 12.80
CA LYS A 440 12.22 10.09 13.99
C LYS A 440 13.39 10.86 14.59
N THR A 441 14.60 10.30 14.57
CA THR A 441 15.79 10.88 15.20
C THR A 441 16.56 11.85 14.30
N MET A 442 16.41 11.74 12.97
CA MET A 442 17.06 12.64 12.00
C MET A 442 16.74 14.12 12.26
N THR A 443 17.78 14.97 12.37
CA THR A 443 17.66 16.43 12.48
C THR A 443 18.18 17.12 11.22
N GLY A 444 17.57 18.24 10.81
CA GLY A 444 17.96 19.01 9.62
C GLY A 444 17.36 18.51 8.30
N THR A 445 16.83 17.29 8.25
CA THR A 445 16.10 16.71 7.11
C THR A 445 14.65 17.20 7.06
N SER A 446 14.12 17.54 5.87
CA SER A 446 12.74 18.01 5.73
C SER A 446 11.72 16.89 5.96
N SER A 447 10.48 17.24 6.31
CA SER A 447 9.38 16.27 6.45
C SER A 447 9.11 15.50 5.15
N ALA A 448 9.29 16.13 3.99
CA ALA A 448 9.11 15.50 2.69
C ALA A 448 10.21 14.45 2.40
N ASP A 449 11.48 14.78 2.63
CA ASP A 449 12.60 13.85 2.43
C ASP A 449 12.51 12.66 3.40
N LYS A 450 12.10 12.94 4.65
CA LYS A 450 11.79 11.91 5.65
C LYS A 450 10.71 10.94 5.17
N ARG A 451 9.57 11.45 4.67
CA ARG A 451 8.48 10.61 4.10
C ARG A 451 8.97 9.81 2.89
N LYS A 452 9.84 10.37 2.05
CA LYS A 452 10.41 9.71 0.89
C LYS A 452 11.27 8.49 1.26
N LEU A 453 12.12 8.60 2.29
CA LEU A 453 12.94 7.46 2.76
C LEU A 453 12.08 6.27 3.21
N VAL A 454 11.01 6.52 3.97
CA VAL A 454 10.11 5.43 4.40
C VAL A 454 9.26 4.88 3.24
N PHE A 455 8.89 5.74 2.27
CA PHE A 455 8.24 5.31 1.02
C PHE A 455 9.13 4.35 0.23
N GLU A 456 10.41 4.66 0.05
CA GLU A 456 11.36 3.80 -0.69
C GLU A 456 11.48 2.42 -0.04
N ALA A 457 11.69 2.35 1.29
CA ALA A 457 11.76 1.09 2.03
C ALA A 457 10.46 0.26 1.91
N TYR A 458 9.30 0.90 1.95
CA TYR A 458 8.01 0.20 1.82
C TYR A 458 7.70 -0.22 0.38
N HIS A 459 8.12 0.54 -0.62
CA HIS A 459 8.03 0.11 -2.02
C HIS A 459 8.88 -1.15 -2.28
N GLU A 460 10.05 -1.28 -1.65
CA GLU A 460 10.84 -2.52 -1.67
C GLU A 460 10.14 -3.69 -0.97
N LEU A 461 9.47 -3.45 0.17
CA LEU A 461 8.64 -4.43 0.88
C LEU A 461 7.51 -4.96 -0.02
N VAL A 462 6.75 -4.04 -0.61
CA VAL A 462 5.61 -4.37 -1.47
C VAL A 462 6.06 -5.06 -2.77
N THR A 463 7.20 -4.66 -3.35
CA THR A 463 7.80 -5.35 -4.49
C THR A 463 8.18 -6.79 -4.12
N SER A 464 8.81 -6.98 -2.96
CA SER A 464 9.16 -8.33 -2.46
C SER A 464 7.93 -9.22 -2.21
N PHE A 465 6.77 -8.61 -1.91
CA PHE A 465 5.49 -9.33 -1.83
C PHE A 465 4.98 -9.76 -3.21
N VAL A 466 5.11 -8.92 -4.24
CA VAL A 466 4.80 -9.30 -5.64
C VAL A 466 5.71 -10.44 -6.10
N ASP A 467 7.02 -10.32 -5.86
CA ASP A 467 8.00 -11.36 -6.20
C ASP A 467 7.66 -12.70 -5.52
N LEU A 468 7.14 -12.67 -4.30
CA LEU A 468 6.65 -13.86 -3.59
C LEU A 468 5.39 -14.46 -4.24
N LEU A 469 4.45 -13.63 -4.71
CA LEU A 469 3.27 -14.12 -5.44
C LEU A 469 3.67 -14.74 -6.79
N GLU A 470 4.62 -14.12 -7.50
CA GLU A 470 5.19 -14.65 -8.75
C GLU A 470 5.94 -15.97 -8.50
N GLU A 471 6.72 -16.07 -7.42
CA GLU A 471 7.39 -17.32 -6.99
C GLU A 471 6.38 -18.42 -6.62
N GLY A 472 5.28 -18.07 -5.93
CA GLY A 472 4.18 -18.99 -5.64
C GLY A 472 3.59 -19.62 -6.89
N GLY A 473 3.49 -18.85 -7.98
CA GLY A 473 3.06 -19.33 -9.29
C GLY A 473 3.92 -20.44 -9.88
N LYS A 474 5.22 -20.52 -9.56
CA LYS A 474 6.16 -21.50 -10.16
C LYS A 474 5.89 -22.96 -9.77
N ILE A 475 4.94 -23.24 -8.89
CA ILE A 475 4.44 -24.60 -8.65
C ILE A 475 3.90 -25.27 -9.92
N THR A 476 3.64 -24.50 -10.97
CA THR A 476 3.15 -25.03 -12.24
C THR A 476 4.29 -25.44 -13.17
N GLU A 477 5.43 -24.75 -13.11
CA GLU A 477 6.69 -25.16 -13.77
C GLU A 477 7.19 -26.48 -13.18
N LEU A 478 7.09 -26.61 -11.86
CA LEU A 478 7.35 -27.84 -11.09
C LEU A 478 6.57 -29.06 -11.61
N LEU A 479 5.36 -28.83 -12.12
CA LEU A 479 4.40 -29.83 -12.54
C LEU A 479 4.26 -29.93 -14.07
N ASP A 480 5.13 -29.26 -14.83
CA ASP A 480 5.15 -29.25 -16.30
C ASP A 480 3.83 -28.74 -16.93
N VAL A 481 3.22 -27.72 -16.31
CA VAL A 481 1.93 -27.14 -16.72
C VAL A 481 2.15 -25.77 -17.37
N ASP A 482 1.81 -25.64 -18.65
CA ASP A 482 1.75 -24.33 -19.34
C ASP A 482 0.65 -23.45 -18.75
N ILE A 483 1.07 -22.44 -18.00
CA ILE A 483 0.23 -21.42 -17.38
C ILE A 483 0.29 -20.07 -18.09
N THR A 484 0.65 -20.03 -19.37
CA THR A 484 0.62 -18.78 -20.15
C THR A 484 -0.78 -18.15 -20.07
N LEU A 485 -0.90 -17.13 -19.22
CA LEU A 485 -2.12 -16.37 -19.01
C LEU A 485 -2.46 -15.68 -20.35
N PRO A 486 -3.66 -15.91 -20.91
CA PRO A 486 -4.09 -15.23 -22.14
C PRO A 486 -3.89 -13.73 -22.00
N GLY A 487 -3.47 -13.04 -23.07
CA GLY A 487 -3.02 -11.64 -23.00
C GLY A 487 -3.99 -10.67 -22.32
N GLN A 488 -5.30 -10.97 -22.32
CA GLN A 488 -6.31 -10.20 -21.58
C GLN A 488 -6.17 -10.24 -20.05
N TYR A 489 -5.41 -11.18 -19.48
CA TYR A 489 -5.16 -11.33 -18.04
C TYR A 489 -3.75 -10.87 -17.62
N GLN A 490 -2.84 -10.64 -18.58
CA GLN A 490 -1.54 -9.99 -18.30
C GLN A 490 -1.73 -8.55 -17.76
N GLU A 491 -2.84 -7.90 -18.11
CA GLU A 491 -3.24 -6.61 -17.54
C GLU A 491 -3.64 -6.71 -16.04
N LEU A 492 -4.09 -7.89 -15.55
CA LEU A 492 -4.29 -8.08 -14.10
C LEU A 492 -2.96 -8.03 -13.34
N LEU A 493 -1.89 -8.62 -13.86
CA LEU A 493 -0.55 -8.56 -13.25
C LEU A 493 0.01 -7.13 -13.23
N LYS A 494 -0.29 -6.32 -14.25
CA LYS A 494 0.02 -4.88 -14.23
C LYS A 494 -0.80 -4.14 -13.17
N MET A 495 -2.07 -4.50 -13.00
CA MET A 495 -2.92 -3.93 -11.96
C MET A 495 -2.50 -4.34 -10.55
N VAL A 496 -1.92 -5.53 -10.33
CA VAL A 496 -1.24 -5.88 -9.05
C VAL A 496 -0.25 -4.78 -8.69
N ARG A 497 0.67 -4.47 -9.61
CA ARG A 497 1.74 -3.48 -9.40
C ARG A 497 1.17 -2.08 -9.20
N LEU A 498 0.19 -1.64 -10.01
CA LEU A 498 -0.46 -0.34 -9.86
C LEU A 498 -1.21 -0.16 -8.52
N VAL A 499 -1.93 -1.18 -8.06
CA VAL A 499 -2.64 -1.17 -6.76
C VAL A 499 -1.63 -1.13 -5.60
N ASN A 500 -0.52 -1.85 -5.74
CA ASN A 500 0.58 -1.88 -4.78
C ASN A 500 1.37 -0.57 -4.72
N ASP A 501 1.66 0.05 -5.86
CA ASP A 501 2.33 1.34 -5.92
C ASP A 501 1.42 2.45 -5.36
N LEU A 502 0.10 2.36 -5.60
CA LEU A 502 -0.92 3.20 -4.97
C LEU A 502 -0.90 3.05 -3.44
N ALA A 503 -0.82 1.82 -2.93
CA ALA A 503 -0.71 1.56 -1.48
C ALA A 503 0.50 2.25 -0.86
N ALA A 504 1.68 2.12 -1.48
CA ALA A 504 2.89 2.79 -1.04
C ALA A 504 2.74 4.32 -1.09
N SER A 505 2.15 4.85 -2.16
CA SER A 505 1.97 6.29 -2.31
C SER A 505 0.99 6.91 -1.31
N VAL A 506 -0.09 6.20 -0.96
CA VAL A 506 -1.04 6.63 0.08
C VAL A 506 -0.39 6.58 1.47
N ALA A 507 0.21 5.44 1.84
CA ALA A 507 0.79 5.21 3.16
C ALA A 507 1.86 6.24 3.58
N TYR A 508 2.57 6.85 2.62
CA TYR A 508 3.63 7.84 2.87
C TYR A 508 3.31 9.25 2.35
N LYS A 509 2.04 9.54 2.08
CA LYS A 509 1.57 10.86 1.63
C LYS A 509 2.28 11.37 0.37
N GLN A 510 2.55 10.47 -0.57
CA GLN A 510 2.91 10.80 -1.95
C GLN A 510 1.62 10.83 -2.79
N TYR A 511 0.62 11.57 -2.34
CA TYR A 511 -0.73 11.55 -2.90
C TYR A 511 -0.78 11.98 -4.37
N GLY A 512 0.13 12.85 -4.83
CA GLY A 512 0.22 13.23 -6.25
C GLY A 512 0.57 12.05 -7.15
N LEU A 513 1.43 11.14 -6.65
CA LEU A 513 1.75 9.87 -7.30
C LEU A 513 0.56 8.89 -7.18
N GLY A 514 -0.05 8.79 -5.99
CA GLY A 514 -1.26 8.01 -5.72
C GLY A 514 -2.42 8.34 -6.67
N VAL A 515 -2.73 9.61 -6.87
CA VAL A 515 -3.76 10.07 -7.82
C VAL A 515 -3.42 9.67 -9.27
N THR A 516 -2.13 9.64 -9.61
CA THR A 516 -1.68 9.21 -10.94
C THR A 516 -1.84 7.69 -11.13
N GLN A 517 -1.49 6.88 -10.12
CA GLN A 517 -1.69 5.43 -10.15
C GLN A 517 -3.18 5.06 -10.14
N LEU A 518 -4.00 5.76 -9.36
CA LEU A 518 -5.46 5.60 -9.36
C LEU A 518 -6.06 5.91 -10.74
N ALA A 519 -5.57 6.95 -11.42
CA ALA A 519 -5.97 7.26 -12.79
C ALA A 519 -5.56 6.15 -13.78
N GLN A 520 -4.34 5.61 -13.66
CA GLN A 520 -3.86 4.48 -14.47
C GLN A 520 -4.63 3.18 -14.20
N LEU A 521 -4.96 2.89 -12.94
CA LEU A 521 -5.79 1.76 -12.54
C LEU A 521 -7.21 1.89 -13.09
N THR A 522 -7.80 3.09 -13.01
CA THR A 522 -9.09 3.40 -13.64
C THR A 522 -9.05 3.19 -15.15
N GLU A 523 -7.96 3.61 -15.81
CA GLU A 523 -7.77 3.40 -17.25
C GLU A 523 -7.63 1.92 -17.61
N ALA A 524 -6.81 1.16 -16.88
CA ALA A 524 -6.61 -0.27 -17.08
C ALA A 524 -7.92 -1.06 -16.90
N ALA A 525 -8.66 -0.79 -15.82
CA ALA A 525 -9.98 -1.36 -15.58
C ALA A 525 -10.98 -1.00 -16.71
N THR A 526 -10.93 0.22 -17.24
CA THR A 526 -11.78 0.65 -18.36
C THR A 526 -11.44 -0.07 -19.66
N ARG A 527 -10.15 -0.25 -19.99
CA ARG A 527 -9.69 -1.02 -21.16
C ARG A 527 -10.08 -2.51 -21.06
N MET A 528 -10.26 -3.02 -19.84
CA MET A 528 -10.69 -4.39 -19.59
C MET A 528 -12.20 -4.57 -19.41
N ALA A 529 -12.98 -3.51 -19.21
CA ALA A 529 -14.44 -3.58 -19.32
C ALA A 529 -14.81 -4.03 -20.74
N ALA A 530 -15.69 -5.03 -20.86
CA ALA A 530 -16.32 -5.27 -22.15
C ALA A 530 -17.35 -4.15 -22.36
N LEU A 531 -17.34 -3.53 -23.54
CA LEU A 531 -18.48 -2.71 -23.91
C LEU A 531 -19.63 -3.67 -24.18
N GLY A 532 -20.48 -3.86 -23.16
CA GLY A 532 -21.74 -4.56 -23.29
C GLY A 532 -22.56 -3.97 -24.43
N PRO A 533 -23.46 -4.74 -25.06
CA PRO A 533 -24.20 -4.30 -26.25
C PRO A 533 -25.06 -3.03 -26.05
N ASN A 534 -25.27 -2.61 -24.80
CA ASN A 534 -26.01 -1.40 -24.41
C ASN A 534 -25.13 -0.27 -23.85
N ALA A 535 -23.81 -0.45 -23.74
CA ALA A 535 -22.89 0.57 -23.21
C ALA A 535 -22.74 1.72 -24.21
N THR A 536 -23.03 2.95 -23.78
CA THR A 536 -22.83 4.14 -24.62
C THR A 536 -21.41 4.69 -24.42
N ALA A 537 -20.91 5.44 -25.40
CA ALA A 537 -19.62 6.15 -25.25
C ALA A 537 -19.62 7.22 -24.13
N ALA A 538 -20.77 7.49 -23.49
CA ALA A 538 -20.85 8.34 -22.31
C ALA A 538 -20.49 7.60 -21.01
N ASP A 539 -20.61 6.27 -20.99
CA ASP A 539 -20.32 5.40 -19.83
C ASP A 539 -18.82 5.05 -19.74
N THR A 540 -18.09 5.19 -20.84
CA THR A 540 -16.70 4.75 -21.03
C THR A 540 -15.67 5.77 -20.52
N VAL A 541 -15.88 6.30 -19.31
CA VAL A 541 -14.90 7.12 -18.56
C VAL A 541 -14.54 8.48 -19.21
N ASP A 542 -15.30 8.93 -20.21
CA ASP A 542 -15.01 10.17 -20.93
C ASP A 542 -15.18 11.42 -20.05
N GLY A 543 -14.06 11.84 -19.46
CA GLY A 543 -13.92 12.93 -18.50
C GLY A 543 -13.50 12.51 -17.07
N THR A 544 -13.81 11.28 -16.61
CA THR A 544 -13.58 10.90 -15.19
C THR A 544 -12.09 10.88 -14.85
N ILE A 545 -11.24 10.23 -15.65
CA ILE A 545 -9.77 10.25 -15.47
C ILE A 545 -9.23 11.70 -15.46
N GLN A 546 -9.72 12.55 -16.36
CA GLN A 546 -9.32 13.96 -16.42
C GLN A 546 -9.74 14.73 -15.15
N ARG A 547 -10.85 14.34 -14.50
CA ARG A 547 -11.28 14.94 -13.22
C ARG A 547 -10.53 14.38 -12.02
N ILE A 548 -10.24 13.07 -11.98
CA ILE A 548 -9.36 12.46 -10.97
C ILE A 548 -8.00 13.16 -11.01
N LEU A 549 -7.37 13.25 -12.18
CA LEU A 549 -6.10 13.95 -12.34
C LEU A 549 -6.22 15.44 -11.98
N LYS A 550 -7.19 16.18 -12.53
CA LYS A 550 -7.31 17.63 -12.27
C LYS A 550 -7.58 17.99 -10.81
N TYR A 551 -8.53 17.32 -10.17
CA TYR A 551 -8.94 17.68 -8.80
C TYR A 551 -8.12 16.93 -7.75
N GLY A 552 -7.79 15.66 -7.99
CA GLY A 552 -6.93 14.88 -7.11
C GLY A 552 -5.51 15.44 -7.00
N THR A 553 -4.87 15.87 -8.10
CA THR A 553 -3.52 16.46 -8.00
C THR A 553 -3.52 17.81 -7.29
N PHE A 554 -4.59 18.59 -7.41
CA PHE A 554 -4.81 19.80 -6.62
C PHE A 554 -4.98 19.47 -5.12
N MET A 555 -5.82 18.48 -4.80
CA MET A 555 -6.02 18.03 -3.42
C MET A 555 -4.70 17.53 -2.81
N ALA A 556 -3.93 16.75 -3.57
CA ALA A 556 -2.63 16.23 -3.18
C ALA A 556 -1.63 17.35 -2.88
N ALA A 557 -1.44 18.29 -3.81
CA ALA A 557 -0.54 19.43 -3.63
C ALA A 557 -0.92 20.29 -2.41
N LEU A 558 -2.20 20.33 -2.02
CA LEU A 558 -2.67 21.00 -0.82
C LEU A 558 -2.52 20.19 0.47
N ALA A 559 -2.71 18.87 0.42
CA ALA A 559 -2.51 17.99 1.56
C ALA A 559 -1.01 17.86 1.91
N GLU A 560 -0.15 17.70 0.91
CA GLU A 560 1.31 17.53 1.02
C GLU A 560 2.08 18.80 1.43
N ALA A 561 1.46 19.98 1.31
CA ALA A 561 2.12 21.26 1.53
C ALA A 561 2.58 21.48 2.99
N ASP A 562 3.86 21.20 3.30
CA ASP A 562 4.43 21.37 4.65
C ASP A 562 4.47 22.85 5.15
N SER A 563 4.14 23.85 4.32
CA SER A 563 4.08 25.27 4.69
C SER A 563 2.86 26.02 4.13
N PRO A 564 2.48 27.18 4.72
CA PRO A 564 1.46 28.06 4.16
C PRO A 564 1.79 28.54 2.73
N ASP A 565 3.05 28.82 2.43
CA ASP A 565 3.49 29.28 1.10
C ASP A 565 3.39 28.18 0.04
N ALA A 566 3.70 26.92 0.41
CA ALA A 566 3.50 25.77 -0.47
C ALA A 566 2.01 25.55 -0.77
N ALA A 567 1.15 25.66 0.26
CA ALA A 567 -0.30 25.54 0.10
C ALA A 567 -0.87 26.66 -0.79
N LYS A 568 -0.40 27.89 -0.58
CA LYS A 568 -0.72 29.07 -1.40
C LYS A 568 -0.28 28.88 -2.85
N SER A 569 0.92 28.34 -3.09
CA SER A 569 1.42 28.04 -4.43
C SER A 569 0.58 26.95 -5.13
N ALA A 570 0.16 25.90 -4.41
CA ALA A 570 -0.72 24.87 -4.94
C ALA A 570 -2.10 25.42 -5.34
N ILE A 571 -2.67 26.30 -4.51
CA ILE A 571 -3.89 27.03 -4.81
C ILE A 571 -3.71 27.89 -6.06
N GLU A 572 -2.69 28.74 -6.10
CA GLU A 572 -2.42 29.64 -7.22
C GLU A 572 -2.22 28.88 -8.54
N ALA A 573 -1.53 27.73 -8.53
CA ALA A 573 -1.33 26.89 -9.70
C ALA A 573 -2.62 26.24 -10.24
N ALA A 574 -3.57 25.89 -9.37
CA ALA A 574 -4.86 25.32 -9.79
C ALA A 574 -5.91 26.39 -10.13
N ALA A 575 -5.83 27.55 -9.48
CA ALA A 575 -6.71 28.69 -9.67
C ALA A 575 -6.37 29.47 -10.95
N LEU A 576 -5.08 29.56 -11.32
CA LEU A 576 -4.59 30.14 -12.57
C LEU A 576 -4.47 29.06 -13.66
N PRO A 577 -5.53 28.75 -14.44
CA PRO A 577 -5.29 28.05 -15.70
C PRO A 577 -4.38 28.92 -16.59
N PRO A 578 -3.52 28.32 -17.43
CA PRO A 578 -2.76 29.07 -18.43
C PRO A 578 -3.74 29.72 -19.42
N GLY A 579 -4.12 30.99 -19.18
CA GLY A 579 -5.08 31.69 -20.03
C GLY A 579 -5.87 32.90 -19.48
N SER A 580 -5.61 33.48 -18.30
CA SER A 580 -6.37 34.68 -17.87
C SER A 580 -6.30 35.82 -18.91
N TYR A 581 -5.08 36.16 -19.35
CA TYR A 581 -4.84 37.12 -20.43
C TYR A 581 -5.36 36.64 -21.82
N SER A 582 -5.59 35.34 -22.00
CA SER A 582 -6.06 34.80 -23.29
C SER A 582 -7.55 35.07 -23.51
N ILE A 583 -8.35 35.21 -22.46
CA ILE A 583 -9.78 35.52 -22.56
C ILE A 583 -10.01 36.82 -23.37
N LYS A 584 -9.25 37.89 -23.09
CA LYS A 584 -9.31 39.14 -23.87
C LYS A 584 -8.87 38.98 -25.32
N ARG A 585 -7.89 38.11 -25.56
CA ARG A 585 -7.27 37.86 -26.87
C ARG A 585 -8.14 36.97 -27.76
N GLU A 586 -8.90 36.05 -27.19
CA GLU A 586 -9.76 35.10 -27.90
C GLU A 586 -11.23 35.53 -28.00
N SER A 587 -11.71 36.36 -27.06
CA SER A 587 -13.06 36.93 -27.09
C SER A 587 -13.18 38.01 -28.17
N ARG A 588 -14.29 38.03 -28.91
CA ARG A 588 -14.59 39.10 -29.89
C ARG A 588 -14.80 40.46 -29.23
N PHE A 589 -15.23 40.44 -27.97
CA PHE A 589 -15.40 41.60 -27.12
C PHE A 589 -15.36 41.14 -25.66
N SER A 590 -14.71 41.90 -24.78
CA SER A 590 -14.74 41.70 -23.34
C SER A 590 -14.65 43.02 -22.58
N VAL A 591 -15.33 43.08 -21.44
CA VAL A 591 -15.24 44.17 -20.46
C VAL A 591 -14.78 43.57 -19.15
N ALA A 592 -13.74 44.14 -18.53
CA ALA A 592 -13.12 43.59 -17.33
C ALA A 592 -12.56 44.67 -16.41
N LEU A 593 -12.72 44.51 -15.10
CA LEU A 593 -11.86 45.14 -14.11
C LEU A 593 -10.47 44.54 -14.25
N ASN A 594 -9.47 45.38 -14.46
CA ASN A 594 -8.15 44.95 -14.89
C ASN A 594 -7.06 45.70 -14.13
N GLY A 595 -6.02 44.96 -13.75
CA GLY A 595 -4.74 45.51 -13.36
C GLY A 595 -3.75 45.35 -14.51
N TYR A 596 -2.84 46.30 -14.61
CA TYR A 596 -1.60 46.13 -15.35
C TYR A 596 -0.42 46.40 -14.42
N VAL A 597 0.76 45.89 -14.76
CA VAL A 597 2.01 46.29 -14.10
C VAL A 597 3.14 46.32 -15.12
N GLY A 598 3.98 47.35 -15.10
CA GLY A 598 5.14 47.42 -15.99
C GLY A 598 5.80 48.80 -16.03
N ALA A 599 6.50 49.06 -17.13
CA ALA A 599 7.22 50.30 -17.35
C ALA A 599 6.36 51.34 -18.07
N PHE A 600 6.52 52.61 -17.68
CA PHE A 600 6.03 53.80 -18.34
C PHE A 600 7.22 54.66 -18.82
N CYS A 601 7.11 55.25 -20.00
CA CYS A 601 8.07 56.21 -20.53
C CYS A 601 7.33 57.30 -21.31
N GLY A 602 7.51 58.56 -20.91
CA GLY A 602 6.82 59.67 -21.56
C GLY A 602 7.14 61.05 -20.98
N HIS A 603 6.25 61.98 -21.28
CA HIS A 603 6.28 63.35 -20.80
C HIS A 603 5.29 63.54 -19.65
N GLU A 604 5.76 64.14 -18.57
CA GLU A 604 4.97 64.50 -17.39
C GLU A 604 5.04 66.01 -17.18
N VAL A 605 3.87 66.61 -17.00
CA VAL A 605 3.70 68.01 -16.62
C VAL A 605 3.26 68.02 -15.17
N ILE A 606 4.15 68.50 -14.29
CA ILE A 606 3.83 68.83 -12.90
C ILE A 606 3.64 70.34 -12.83
N ASP A 607 2.55 70.79 -12.19
CA ASP A 607 2.32 72.22 -11.97
C ASP A 607 3.44 72.82 -11.08
N GLY A 608 3.96 73.97 -11.47
CA GLY A 608 5.12 74.61 -10.82
C GLY A 608 6.51 74.02 -11.13
N ALA A 609 6.66 73.01 -12.00
CA ALA A 609 7.96 72.39 -12.35
C ALA A 609 8.50 72.79 -13.74
N ASP A 610 9.83 72.70 -13.94
CA ASP A 610 10.53 73.10 -15.17
C ASP A 610 10.58 71.95 -16.22
N ASN A 611 9.49 71.77 -16.95
CA ASN A 611 9.22 70.59 -17.80
C ASN A 611 9.89 70.63 -19.20
N LYS A 612 11.20 70.90 -19.27
CA LYS A 612 11.91 71.21 -20.54
C LYS A 612 12.31 70.03 -21.45
N THR A 613 12.17 68.78 -21.03
CA THR A 613 12.58 67.60 -21.81
C THR A 613 11.39 66.76 -22.31
N PHE A 614 11.47 66.31 -23.58
CA PHE A 614 10.42 65.54 -24.25
C PHE A 614 10.14 64.17 -23.62
N ILE A 615 11.14 63.57 -22.98
CA ILE A 615 10.99 62.44 -22.06
C ILE A 615 11.60 62.90 -20.73
N ASN A 616 10.78 62.95 -19.70
CA ASN A 616 11.18 63.35 -18.33
C ASN A 616 10.65 62.39 -17.25
N ASN A 617 9.75 61.46 -17.59
CA ASN A 617 9.24 60.45 -16.65
C ASN A 617 9.42 59.00 -17.19
N PRO A 618 10.57 58.36 -16.92
CA PRO A 618 10.70 56.90 -16.91
C PRO A 618 10.34 56.35 -15.51
N SER A 619 9.23 55.62 -15.39
CA SER A 619 8.72 55.12 -14.09
C SER A 619 8.06 53.75 -14.18
N LEU A 620 7.68 53.18 -13.03
CA LEU A 620 6.73 52.09 -12.98
C LEU A 620 5.30 52.62 -13.07
N THR A 621 4.43 51.83 -13.67
CA THR A 621 2.98 52.06 -13.71
C THR A 621 2.28 50.76 -13.34
N ALA A 622 1.27 50.86 -12.47
CA ALA A 622 0.42 49.75 -12.11
C ALA A 622 -1.06 50.21 -12.04
N PRO A 623 -1.64 50.60 -13.19
CA PRO A 623 -2.98 51.15 -13.26
C PRO A 623 -4.02 50.05 -13.07
N VAL A 624 -5.08 50.37 -12.32
CA VAL A 624 -6.25 49.52 -12.11
C VAL A 624 -7.49 50.26 -12.60
N GLY A 625 -8.29 49.58 -13.42
CA GLY A 625 -9.38 50.24 -14.15
C GLY A 625 -10.33 49.32 -14.89
N ILE A 626 -11.32 49.92 -15.54
CA ILE A 626 -12.24 49.21 -16.43
C ILE A 626 -11.62 49.16 -17.83
N SER A 627 -11.37 47.95 -18.32
CA SER A 627 -10.89 47.68 -19.67
C SER A 627 -12.00 47.16 -20.56
N CYS A 628 -12.14 47.73 -21.76
CA CYS A 628 -12.96 47.25 -22.86
C CYS A 628 -12.02 46.78 -23.98
N SER A 629 -12.10 45.53 -24.41
CA SER A 629 -11.16 44.93 -25.37
C SER A 629 -11.87 44.09 -26.43
N TRP A 630 -11.33 44.15 -27.65
CA TRP A 630 -11.73 43.38 -28.81
C TRP A 630 -10.56 42.48 -29.21
N GLY A 631 -10.68 41.20 -28.87
CA GLY A 631 -9.77 40.14 -29.31
C GLY A 631 -10.18 39.52 -30.64
N ASN A 632 -9.41 38.53 -31.08
CA ASN A 632 -9.67 37.73 -32.27
C ASN A 632 -9.91 38.60 -33.53
N LEU A 633 -9.10 39.67 -33.65
CA LEU A 633 -9.20 40.71 -34.68
C LEU A 633 -9.02 40.18 -36.11
N ARG A 634 -8.40 39.00 -36.26
CA ARG A 634 -8.28 38.24 -37.50
C ARG A 634 -8.72 36.81 -37.25
N ALA A 635 -9.81 36.41 -37.88
CA ALA A 635 -10.45 35.10 -37.71
C ALA A 635 -9.67 33.94 -38.40
N SER A 636 -8.40 33.79 -38.06
CA SER A 636 -7.55 32.63 -38.38
C SER A 636 -6.22 32.59 -37.58
N ASP A 637 -5.91 33.59 -36.75
CA ASP A 637 -4.61 33.66 -36.06
C ASP A 637 -4.48 32.56 -34.99
N LYS A 638 -3.42 31.75 -35.07
CA LYS A 638 -3.05 30.75 -34.03
C LYS A 638 -2.68 31.38 -32.68
N ARG A 639 -2.46 32.69 -32.65
CA ARG A 639 -2.12 33.51 -31.47
C ARG A 639 -2.83 34.85 -31.63
N PRO A 640 -4.14 34.93 -31.32
CA PRO A 640 -4.91 36.12 -31.61
C PRO A 640 -4.45 37.29 -30.72
N ASN A 641 -4.45 38.50 -31.29
CA ASN A 641 -4.15 39.74 -30.58
C ASN A 641 -5.46 40.39 -30.10
N SER A 642 -5.36 41.29 -29.13
CA SER A 642 -6.47 42.15 -28.69
C SER A 642 -6.11 43.63 -28.76
N LEU A 643 -7.07 44.46 -29.18
CA LEU A 643 -7.01 45.91 -28.99
C LEU A 643 -8.02 46.32 -27.93
N GLY A 644 -7.72 47.33 -27.12
CA GLY A 644 -8.61 47.77 -26.06
C GLY A 644 -8.41 49.21 -25.63
N LEU A 645 -9.35 49.65 -24.81
CA LEU A 645 -9.33 50.93 -24.11
C LEU A 645 -9.49 50.62 -22.62
N MET A 646 -8.60 51.15 -21.78
CA MET A 646 -8.73 51.11 -20.33
C MET A 646 -8.96 52.51 -19.79
N VAL A 647 -9.95 52.64 -18.91
CA VAL A 647 -10.11 53.80 -18.03
C VAL A 647 -9.58 53.40 -16.65
N SER A 648 -8.40 53.89 -16.28
CA SER A 648 -7.84 53.71 -14.94
C SER A 648 -8.55 54.64 -13.95
N LEU A 649 -8.77 54.13 -12.74
CA LEU A 649 -9.27 54.91 -11.61
C LEU A 649 -8.18 55.06 -10.53
N LEU A 650 -7.33 54.04 -10.40
CA LEU A 650 -6.24 53.97 -9.44
C LEU A 650 -4.92 53.68 -10.16
N ASP A 651 -3.78 54.11 -9.59
CA ASP A 651 -2.46 53.63 -10.00
C ASP A 651 -1.59 53.32 -8.78
N LEU A 652 -1.19 52.05 -8.66
CA LEU A 652 -0.33 51.56 -7.57
C LEU A 652 1.17 51.77 -7.88
N GLY A 653 1.50 52.14 -9.12
CA GLY A 653 2.85 52.34 -9.64
C GLY A 653 3.57 53.51 -8.99
N THR A 654 2.84 54.57 -8.61
CA THR A 654 3.41 55.71 -7.88
C THR A 654 4.02 55.30 -6.53
N ILE A 655 3.37 54.37 -5.81
CA ILE A 655 3.89 53.80 -4.57
C ILE A 655 5.04 52.81 -4.83
N ALA A 656 4.93 52.00 -5.89
CA ALA A 656 5.99 51.07 -6.29
C ALA A 656 7.29 51.79 -6.69
N SER A 657 7.19 52.90 -7.42
CA SER A 657 8.33 53.76 -7.77
C SER A 657 8.92 54.45 -6.54
N PHE A 658 8.10 54.95 -5.60
CA PHE A 658 8.60 55.56 -4.36
C PHE A 658 9.50 54.60 -3.56
N ARG A 659 9.09 53.32 -3.42
CA ARG A 659 9.89 52.26 -2.76
C ARG A 659 11.19 51.89 -3.48
N LEU A 660 11.34 52.24 -4.75
CA LEU A 660 12.58 52.03 -5.51
C LEU A 660 13.53 53.24 -5.45
N SER A 661 13.03 54.40 -4.99
CA SER A 661 13.80 55.65 -4.89
C SER A 661 14.37 55.91 -3.50
N ASP A 662 13.70 55.45 -2.42
CA ASP A 662 14.18 55.58 -1.05
C ASP A 662 14.38 54.20 -0.39
N THR A 663 15.64 53.83 -0.18
CA THR A 663 16.06 52.57 0.44
C THR A 663 16.35 52.70 1.94
N THR A 664 16.10 53.85 2.55
CA THR A 664 16.58 54.17 3.91
C THR A 664 15.48 54.30 4.98
N THR A 665 14.20 54.31 4.62
CA THR A 665 13.07 54.45 5.56
C THR A 665 12.33 53.12 5.80
N GLN A 666 12.37 52.61 7.04
CA GLN A 666 11.62 51.40 7.45
C GLN A 666 10.14 51.65 7.83
N VAL A 667 9.65 52.88 7.74
CA VAL A 667 8.27 53.23 8.10
C VAL A 667 7.38 53.16 6.87
N VAL A 668 6.45 52.20 6.83
CA VAL A 668 5.40 52.17 5.80
C VAL A 668 4.41 53.31 6.07
N PRO A 669 4.14 54.21 5.11
CA PRO A 669 3.20 55.31 5.29
C PRO A 669 1.78 54.80 5.57
N SER A 670 1.00 55.56 6.34
CA SER A 670 -0.47 55.45 6.33
C SER A 670 -1.01 56.02 5.02
N ILE A 671 -1.10 55.17 3.99
CA ILE A 671 -1.56 55.54 2.65
C ILE A 671 -3.06 55.87 2.70
N SER A 672 -3.45 57.09 2.37
CA SER A 672 -4.85 57.45 2.16
C SER A 672 -5.32 56.99 0.76
N LEU A 673 -6.60 56.63 0.63
CA LEU A 673 -7.19 56.24 -0.66
C LEU A 673 -7.05 57.35 -1.72
N GLU A 674 -7.09 58.60 -1.29
CA GLU A 674 -6.93 59.80 -2.13
C GLU A 674 -5.57 59.86 -2.83
N SER A 675 -4.49 59.35 -2.20
CA SER A 675 -3.16 59.33 -2.81
C SER A 675 -2.98 58.24 -3.87
N LEU A 676 -4.00 57.40 -4.10
CA LEU A 676 -4.01 56.34 -5.11
C LEU A 676 -4.95 56.64 -6.29
N VAL A 677 -5.82 57.66 -6.17
CA VAL A 677 -6.74 58.06 -7.24
C VAL A 677 -5.95 58.69 -8.37
N SER A 678 -5.85 57.97 -9.48
CA SER A 678 -5.14 58.39 -10.68
C SER A 678 -5.95 58.09 -11.94
N PRO A 679 -6.93 58.96 -12.26
CA PRO A 679 -7.76 58.81 -13.44
C PRO A 679 -6.90 58.91 -14.71
N GLY A 680 -7.11 57.98 -15.63
CA GLY A 680 -6.36 57.91 -16.87
C GLY A 680 -7.08 57.11 -17.94
N ILE A 681 -6.68 57.32 -19.19
CA ILE A 681 -7.21 56.62 -20.35
C ILE A 681 -6.03 56.10 -21.18
N PHE A 682 -6.00 54.79 -21.38
CA PHE A 682 -4.96 54.08 -22.12
C PHE A 682 -5.57 53.28 -23.27
N PHE A 683 -5.02 53.44 -24.46
CA PHE A 683 -5.17 52.47 -25.54
C PHE A 683 -4.21 51.31 -25.29
N GLU A 684 -4.67 50.08 -25.50
CA GLU A 684 -3.95 48.85 -25.17
C GLU A 684 -3.90 47.90 -26.37
N TRP A 685 -2.73 47.37 -26.70
CA TRP A 685 -2.51 46.29 -27.66
C TRP A 685 -1.91 45.08 -26.96
N GLY A 686 -2.76 44.08 -26.71
CA GLY A 686 -2.40 42.79 -26.12
C GLY A 686 -1.78 41.86 -27.15
N ILE A 687 -0.52 41.49 -26.92
CA ILE A 687 0.29 40.69 -27.83
C ILE A 687 -0.17 39.23 -27.80
N GLY A 688 -0.41 38.66 -28.98
CA GLY A 688 -0.96 37.31 -29.13
C GLY A 688 -0.05 36.21 -28.59
N GLY A 689 -0.61 35.35 -27.72
CA GLY A 689 0.11 34.23 -27.12
C GLY A 689 1.02 34.59 -25.93
N THR A 690 1.13 35.85 -25.53
CA THR A 690 1.89 36.29 -24.35
C THR A 690 1.01 37.17 -23.44
N PRO A 691 1.32 37.29 -22.13
CA PRO A 691 0.61 38.21 -21.23
C PRO A 691 0.99 39.68 -21.45
N LEU A 692 1.90 39.99 -22.38
CA LEU A 692 2.40 41.34 -22.59
C LEU A 692 1.40 42.21 -23.36
N THR A 693 1.33 43.48 -22.96
CA THR A 693 0.50 44.52 -23.57
C THR A 693 1.33 45.79 -23.76
N LEU A 694 1.31 46.32 -24.97
CA LEU A 694 1.83 47.65 -25.28
C LEU A 694 0.69 48.65 -25.20
N GLY A 695 0.83 49.73 -24.45
CA GLY A 695 -0.22 50.73 -24.32
C GLY A 695 0.30 52.15 -24.51
N ALA A 696 -0.58 53.06 -24.92
CA ALA A 696 -0.31 54.49 -25.03
C ALA A 696 -1.47 55.25 -24.39
N GLY A 697 -1.20 56.25 -23.55
CA GLY A 697 -2.27 56.90 -22.80
C GLY A 697 -1.89 58.19 -22.09
N VAL A 698 -2.90 58.75 -21.43
CA VAL A 698 -2.81 59.93 -20.58
C VAL A 698 -3.34 59.60 -19.19
N GLN A 699 -2.73 60.15 -18.15
CA GLN A 699 -3.09 59.88 -16.77
C GLN A 699 -2.73 61.06 -15.88
N GLY A 700 -3.60 61.42 -14.95
CA GLY A 700 -3.33 62.44 -13.94
C GLY A 700 -3.44 61.88 -12.52
N GLY A 701 -2.88 62.60 -11.55
CA GLY A 701 -2.95 62.26 -10.13
C GLY A 701 -2.24 63.30 -9.26
N PRO A 702 -2.35 63.21 -7.93
CA PRO A 702 -1.57 64.05 -7.02
C PRO A 702 -0.12 63.55 -6.96
N THR A 703 0.85 64.48 -6.86
CA THR A 703 2.24 64.12 -6.50
C THR A 703 2.37 63.85 -5.01
N LEU A 704 3.39 63.08 -4.60
CA LEU A 704 3.72 62.84 -3.18
C LEU A 704 4.85 63.77 -2.78
N ARG A 705 4.61 64.73 -1.86
CA ARG A 705 5.65 65.69 -1.41
C ARG A 705 6.36 65.23 -0.14
N LYS A 706 5.64 64.65 0.83
CA LYS A 706 6.23 64.20 2.10
C LYS A 706 5.45 63.08 2.75
N VAL A 707 6.17 62.16 3.39
CA VAL A 707 5.62 61.15 4.30
C VAL A 707 6.02 61.57 5.72
N THR A 708 5.04 61.62 6.62
CA THR A 708 5.27 61.78 8.06
C THR A 708 4.70 60.58 8.83
N SER A 709 5.01 60.48 10.11
CA SER A 709 4.40 59.47 11.01
C SER A 709 2.90 59.67 11.26
N GLU A 710 2.32 60.78 10.79
CA GLU A 710 0.92 61.16 11.01
C GLU A 710 0.09 61.17 9.71
N GLY A 711 0.74 61.09 8.52
CA GLY A 711 0.04 61.08 7.24
C GLY A 711 0.91 61.32 6.01
N VAL A 712 0.25 61.45 4.86
CA VAL A 712 0.86 61.78 3.56
C VAL A 712 0.51 63.22 3.19
N GLU A 713 1.52 64.05 2.92
CA GLU A 713 1.34 65.38 2.32
C GLU A 713 1.30 65.26 0.80
N LEU A 714 0.12 65.53 0.22
CA LEU A 714 -0.07 65.61 -1.24
C LEU A 714 0.53 66.90 -1.79
N GLY A 715 1.18 66.79 -2.95
CA GLY A 715 1.68 67.92 -3.74
C GLY A 715 0.75 68.28 -4.88
N ASP A 716 1.29 69.07 -5.82
CA ASP A 716 0.56 69.56 -6.99
C ASP A 716 0.15 68.39 -7.91
N ALA A 717 -0.87 68.61 -8.72
CA ALA A 717 -1.33 67.60 -9.67
C ALA A 717 -0.31 67.42 -10.81
N TYR A 718 -0.07 66.17 -11.19
CA TYR A 718 0.65 65.83 -12.42
C TYR A 718 -0.33 65.39 -13.51
N VAL A 719 0.05 65.60 -14.77
CA VAL A 719 -0.53 64.92 -15.93
C VAL A 719 0.62 64.33 -16.75
N ARG A 720 0.62 63.01 -16.93
CA ARG A 720 1.60 62.28 -17.75
C ARG A 720 0.97 61.68 -19.00
N CYS A 721 1.68 61.76 -20.11
CA CYS A 721 1.33 61.11 -21.37
C CYS A 721 2.53 60.32 -21.89
N GLY A 722 2.30 59.09 -22.38
CA GLY A 722 3.43 58.23 -22.73
C GLY A 722 3.06 56.84 -23.22
N LEU A 723 4.12 56.06 -23.44
CA LEU A 723 4.06 54.66 -23.83
C LEU A 723 4.29 53.76 -22.61
N THR A 724 3.71 52.57 -22.66
CA THR A 724 3.78 51.57 -21.60
C THR A 724 4.03 50.17 -22.16
N LEU A 725 4.85 49.39 -21.46
CA LEU A 725 5.01 47.95 -21.68
C LEU A 725 4.65 47.24 -20.38
N LYS A 726 3.55 46.49 -20.38
CA LYS A 726 2.90 45.97 -19.18
C LYS A 726 2.58 44.49 -19.29
N VAL A 727 2.57 43.81 -18.15
CA VAL A 727 1.93 42.50 -17.97
C VAL A 727 0.43 42.74 -17.72
N ASP A 728 -0.40 42.02 -18.46
CA ASP A 728 -1.86 42.04 -18.37
C ASP A 728 -2.35 41.13 -17.24
N ILE A 729 -3.01 41.71 -16.22
CA ILE A 729 -3.54 40.99 -15.06
C ILE A 729 -5.05 41.23 -14.95
N PRO A 730 -5.88 40.45 -15.66
CA PRO A 730 -7.33 40.50 -15.50
C PRO A 730 -7.75 40.11 -14.08
N ILE A 731 -8.53 40.99 -13.44
CA ILE A 731 -9.03 40.82 -12.08
C ILE A 731 -10.42 40.16 -12.15
N VAL A 732 -11.37 40.78 -12.85
CA VAL A 732 -12.73 40.26 -13.06
C VAL A 732 -13.23 40.58 -14.45
N HIS A 733 -13.76 39.59 -15.18
CA HIS A 733 -14.48 39.82 -16.44
C HIS A 733 -15.98 40.05 -16.17
N PHE A 734 -16.48 41.24 -16.50
CA PHE A 734 -17.91 41.57 -16.50
C PHE A 734 -18.62 41.05 -17.76
N VAL A 735 -17.92 41.07 -18.89
CA VAL A 735 -18.40 40.58 -20.19
C VAL A 735 -17.26 39.87 -20.89
N ALA A 736 -17.53 38.71 -21.50
CA ALA A 736 -16.64 38.05 -22.44
C ALA A 736 -17.48 37.34 -23.52
N VAL A 737 -17.42 37.82 -24.76
CA VAL A 737 -18.16 37.27 -25.91
C VAL A 737 -17.24 36.33 -26.67
N PRO A 738 -17.46 35.00 -26.64
CA PRO A 738 -16.54 34.04 -27.24
C PRO A 738 -16.30 34.25 -28.74
N GLY A 739 -15.10 33.91 -29.19
CA GLY A 739 -14.81 33.71 -30.61
C GLY A 739 -15.78 32.70 -31.24
N LYS A 740 -16.39 33.04 -32.39
CA LYS A 740 -17.12 32.05 -33.18
C LYS A 740 -16.11 31.01 -33.70
N LYS A 741 -16.14 29.79 -33.14
CA LYS A 741 -15.54 28.64 -33.83
C LYS A 741 -16.26 28.49 -35.16
N MET A 742 -15.55 28.64 -36.28
CA MET A 742 -16.09 28.18 -37.56
C MET A 742 -16.33 26.67 -37.46
N LYS A 743 -17.51 26.21 -37.87
CA LYS A 743 -17.66 24.80 -38.25
C LYS A 743 -16.61 24.55 -39.33
N ARG A 744 -15.71 23.59 -39.11
CA ARG A 744 -14.84 23.09 -40.18
C ARG A 744 -15.77 22.62 -41.31
N ARG A 745 -15.55 23.16 -42.51
CA ARG A 745 -15.97 22.50 -43.75
C ARG A 745 -14.97 21.40 -44.07
#